data_AF-A0A1E3CEY9-F1
#
_entry.id   AF-A0A1E3CEY9-F1
#
_cell.length_a   1.000
_cell.length_b   1.000
_cell.length_c   1.000
_cell.angle_alpha   90.00
_cell.angle_beta   90.00
_cell.angle_gamma   90.00
#
_symmetry.space_group_name_H-M   'P 1'
#
loop_
_entity.id
_entity.type
_entity.pdbx_description
1 polymer ?
#
loop_
_entity_poly.entity_id
_entity_poly.type
_entity_poly.pdbx_seq_one_letter_code
_entity_poly.pdbx_strand_id
1 'polypeptide(L)'
;MQTKIKGLSLWCAVFSSTTALTLAALPGTVAAEDTRINGFYENATYARDGVGLSKFRNTIQLEGEKRIGNVGIFSNVSVNGTLRGTYDGVYDLNDDEYGSEAGGPIQLQDIAQGSVPHGGGIAPTPLFGFDINENPNDGMVVLGEHLHDQDNGVAFGVPVRPCDVDSRGCIDDYLDKDEDELRFQEFNDRLDFIRELYVDFDLNFDSGNVLSTRLGKQQVIWGRTDLFRVLDVINPVDYSRNNIYDELEDIRIPMWILKTDYRMGPTEVFEGFAFDDLNFQVVWNFDEFRPHDIGQCGQPNVILDAGCFFRGMNNLWENGSTVANFAGATPDGGLATDFGPGQIGIRRANMPSWKLSNTQLGLKLEGVYGDLGFSLNALTYRSQLPSLRGGIPAQNPFDGTTDVYPSLIAFDIHFPRVNLVGGSLDYYSQGIDTVFRFETAYTSGEEFANTLRERLYSESDVARYVIGADKNVFIPFLNENQSFLFSGQIFGQHILDHEREQRTYGEAGIPDWEHNWIGTLLIQGFYMNNRLIPKLITAHDFRAQATTLAPSVDWIVTDRFRVTAGANVKVGDGARKFDDCRSCNPWDPFTQTPGVVNHQPGESAGLGGYEPLGRFKSGPIGMAQEEDEVQLTVRYSF
;
A
#
# COMPACT_ATOMS: atom_id res chain seq x y z
N MET A 1 8.49 35.11 -6.36
CA MET A 1 9.05 34.36 -7.49
C MET A 1 7.87 34.05 -8.41
N GLN A 2 7.87 34.58 -9.65
CA GLN A 2 6.75 34.39 -10.58
C GLN A 2 6.78 32.94 -11.08
N THR A 3 5.91 32.10 -10.53
CA THR A 3 5.66 30.74 -11.02
C THR A 3 5.12 30.85 -12.44
N LYS A 4 5.96 30.54 -13.42
CA LYS A 4 5.51 30.32 -14.80
C LYS A 4 4.79 28.98 -14.82
N ILE A 5 3.47 29.02 -14.66
CA ILE A 5 2.58 27.90 -14.92
C ILE A 5 2.77 27.52 -16.39
N LYS A 6 3.53 26.45 -16.64
CA LYS A 6 3.61 25.84 -17.96
C LYS A 6 2.30 25.10 -18.20
N GLY A 7 1.41 25.73 -18.96
CA GLY A 7 0.55 25.01 -19.90
C GLY A 7 -0.82 24.58 -19.40
N LEU A 8 -1.74 25.54 -19.26
CA LEU A 8 -3.20 25.29 -19.36
C LEU A 8 -3.58 24.54 -20.67
N SER A 9 -2.70 24.54 -21.68
CA SER A 9 -2.89 23.87 -22.96
C SER A 9 -2.72 22.34 -22.91
N LEU A 10 -2.01 21.78 -21.93
CA LEU A 10 -1.92 20.32 -21.76
C LEU A 10 -3.25 19.76 -21.22
N TRP A 11 -3.88 20.48 -20.30
CA TRP A 11 -5.14 20.09 -19.66
C TRP A 11 -6.31 19.93 -20.65
N CYS A 12 -6.41 20.76 -21.68
CA CYS A 12 -7.43 20.58 -22.72
C CYS A 12 -7.09 19.48 -23.73
N ALA A 13 -5.81 19.14 -23.92
CA ALA A 13 -5.38 18.12 -24.86
C ALA A 13 -5.65 16.69 -24.33
N VAL A 14 -5.41 16.45 -23.04
CA VAL A 14 -5.66 15.15 -22.37
C VAL A 14 -7.14 14.76 -22.39
N PHE A 15 -8.07 15.71 -22.26
CA PHE A 15 -9.51 15.43 -22.39
C PHE A 15 -10.00 15.36 -23.86
N SER A 16 -9.16 15.75 -24.83
CA SER A 16 -9.49 15.71 -26.26
C SER A 16 -9.02 14.42 -26.96
N SER A 17 -8.13 13.64 -26.36
CA SER A 17 -7.79 12.28 -26.78
C SER A 17 -8.77 11.24 -26.24
N THR A 18 -10.06 11.57 -26.22
CA THR A 18 -11.11 10.56 -26.13
C THR A 18 -11.09 9.78 -27.44
N THR A 19 -10.29 8.71 -27.48
CA THR A 19 -10.37 7.69 -28.52
C THR A 19 -11.85 7.35 -28.66
N ALA A 20 -12.40 7.58 -29.84
CA ALA A 20 -13.82 7.42 -30.11
C ALA A 20 -14.28 6.05 -29.59
N LEU A 21 -15.08 6.05 -28.51
CA LEU A 21 -15.73 4.87 -27.98
C LEU A 21 -16.67 4.32 -29.06
N THR A 22 -16.18 3.40 -29.89
CA THR A 22 -17.07 2.46 -30.57
C THR A 22 -17.51 1.43 -29.54
N LEU A 23 -18.50 1.82 -28.72
CA LEU A 23 -19.31 0.91 -27.92
C LEU A 23 -20.05 -0.01 -28.90
N ALA A 24 -19.44 -1.14 -29.26
CA ALA A 24 -20.18 -2.25 -29.79
C ALA A 24 -21.21 -2.62 -28.71
N ALA A 25 -22.50 -2.57 -29.07
CA ALA A 25 -23.58 -2.95 -28.18
C ALA A 25 -23.39 -4.41 -27.76
N LEU A 26 -22.79 -4.62 -26.59
CA LEU A 26 -22.82 -5.92 -25.93
C LEU A 26 -24.29 -6.19 -25.58
N PRO A 27 -24.82 -7.39 -25.89
CA PRO A 27 -26.20 -7.72 -25.57
C PRO A 27 -26.41 -7.54 -24.07
N GLY A 28 -27.49 -6.83 -23.72
CA GLY A 28 -27.77 -6.43 -22.33
C GLY A 28 -27.97 -7.62 -21.39
N THR A 29 -27.99 -7.32 -20.08
CA THR A 29 -28.27 -8.25 -18.98
C THR A 29 -29.17 -9.43 -19.39
N VAL A 30 -28.59 -10.62 -19.42
CA VAL A 30 -29.35 -11.86 -19.57
C VAL A 30 -29.81 -12.27 -18.17
N ALA A 31 -31.05 -11.93 -17.85
CA ALA A 31 -31.72 -12.41 -16.65
C ALA A 31 -32.62 -13.60 -17.00
N ALA A 32 -32.24 -14.81 -16.56
CA ALA A 32 -33.17 -15.91 -16.34
C ALA A 32 -33.44 -16.00 -14.82
N GLU A 33 -34.54 -16.63 -14.39
CA GLU A 33 -34.90 -16.69 -12.94
C GLU A 33 -33.72 -17.12 -12.04
N ASP A 34 -32.87 -18.02 -12.54
CA ASP A 34 -31.76 -18.60 -11.80
C ASP A 34 -30.36 -18.11 -12.24
N THR A 35 -30.27 -17.18 -13.19
CA THR A 35 -28.99 -16.69 -13.73
C THR A 35 -29.01 -15.20 -13.94
N ARG A 36 -28.06 -14.50 -13.31
CA ARG A 36 -27.85 -13.07 -13.47
C ARG A 36 -26.45 -12.85 -14.01
N ILE A 37 -26.36 -12.06 -15.08
CA ILE A 37 -25.07 -11.59 -15.62
C ILE A 37 -25.17 -10.07 -15.74
N ASN A 38 -24.23 -9.38 -15.11
CA ASN A 38 -24.06 -7.94 -15.20
C ASN A 38 -22.63 -7.63 -15.62
N GLY A 39 -22.41 -6.50 -16.26
CA GLY A 39 -21.06 -6.05 -16.54
C GLY A 39 -20.93 -4.54 -16.57
N PHE A 40 -19.69 -4.09 -16.61
CA PHE A 40 -19.39 -2.72 -16.95
C PHE A 40 -18.10 -2.61 -17.77
N TYR A 41 -18.04 -1.53 -18.52
CA TYR A 41 -16.81 -0.98 -19.06
C TYR A 41 -16.55 0.38 -18.39
N GLU A 42 -15.31 0.63 -17.99
CA GLU A 42 -14.88 1.87 -17.37
C GLU A 42 -13.58 2.38 -18.00
N ASN A 43 -13.49 3.69 -18.21
CA ASN A 43 -12.23 4.37 -18.47
C ASN A 43 -11.96 5.36 -17.33
N ALA A 44 -10.77 5.29 -16.75
CA ALA A 44 -10.27 6.21 -15.72
C ALA A 44 -9.00 6.89 -16.25
N THR A 45 -9.05 8.21 -16.39
CA THR A 45 -7.96 9.03 -16.93
C THR A 45 -7.55 10.08 -15.91
N TYR A 46 -6.30 10.03 -15.48
CA TYR A 46 -5.78 10.93 -14.45
C TYR A 46 -4.60 11.75 -14.96
N ALA A 47 -4.45 12.95 -14.42
CA ALA A 47 -3.34 13.84 -14.76
C ALA A 47 -2.78 14.56 -13.54
N ARG A 48 -1.44 14.65 -13.48
CA ARG A 48 -0.66 15.30 -12.43
C ARG A 48 0.08 16.53 -12.94
N ASP A 49 0.35 17.46 -12.03
CA ASP A 49 1.25 18.57 -12.33
C ASP A 49 2.68 18.05 -12.56
N GLY A 50 3.44 18.71 -13.43
CA GLY A 50 4.80 18.30 -13.82
C GLY A 50 4.87 17.10 -14.77
N VAL A 51 4.09 16.05 -14.51
CA VAL A 51 4.18 14.74 -15.19
C VAL A 51 3.15 14.56 -16.32
N GLY A 52 2.02 15.27 -16.27
CA GLY A 52 0.96 15.10 -17.27
C GLY A 52 0.14 13.84 -17.02
N LEU A 53 0.05 12.92 -17.98
CA LEU A 53 -0.81 11.73 -17.88
C LEU A 53 -0.23 10.73 -16.88
N SER A 54 -0.88 10.55 -15.73
CA SER A 54 -0.47 9.58 -14.69
C SER A 54 -1.27 8.29 -14.74
N LYS A 55 -2.38 8.26 -15.48
CA LYS A 55 -3.19 7.05 -15.65
C LYS A 55 -4.06 7.10 -16.89
N PHE A 56 -4.15 5.97 -17.59
CA PHE A 56 -5.14 5.77 -18.65
C PHE A 56 -5.67 4.34 -18.61
N ARG A 57 -6.51 4.05 -17.64
CA ARG A 57 -6.97 2.68 -17.34
C ARG A 57 -8.33 2.38 -17.96
N ASN A 58 -8.39 1.32 -18.74
CA ASN A 58 -9.61 0.75 -19.27
C ASN A 58 -9.92 -0.55 -18.53
N THR A 59 -11.10 -0.66 -17.93
CA THR A 59 -11.53 -1.85 -17.18
C THR A 59 -12.78 -2.43 -17.83
N ILE A 60 -12.79 -3.75 -18.01
CA ILE A 60 -14.02 -4.52 -18.25
C ILE A 60 -14.23 -5.49 -17.10
N GLN A 61 -15.44 -5.53 -16.56
CA GLN A 61 -15.81 -6.49 -15.52
C GLN A 61 -17.13 -7.17 -15.88
N LEU A 62 -17.20 -8.47 -15.64
CA LEU A 62 -18.36 -9.31 -15.80
C LEU A 62 -18.61 -10.07 -14.50
N GLU A 63 -19.83 -10.04 -14.01
CA GLU A 63 -20.27 -10.73 -12.81
C GLU A 63 -21.42 -11.66 -13.17
N GLY A 64 -21.34 -12.90 -12.70
CA GLY A 64 -22.31 -13.94 -12.94
C GLY A 64 -22.66 -14.68 -11.66
N GLU A 65 -23.96 -14.83 -11.39
CA GLU A 65 -24.49 -15.72 -10.34
C GLU A 65 -25.35 -16.79 -10.99
N LYS A 66 -25.11 -18.06 -10.62
CA LYS A 66 -26.00 -19.19 -10.91
C LYS A 66 -26.54 -19.79 -9.63
N ARG A 67 -27.85 -19.69 -9.43
CA ARG A 67 -28.55 -20.38 -8.35
C ARG A 67 -28.87 -21.81 -8.80
N ILE A 68 -28.47 -22.78 -7.99
CA ILE A 68 -28.73 -24.21 -8.20
C ILE A 68 -29.88 -24.66 -7.29
N GLY A 69 -30.01 -24.05 -6.11
CA GLY A 69 -31.06 -24.39 -5.14
C GLY A 69 -30.61 -25.52 -4.21
N ASN A 70 -31.47 -26.50 -3.97
CA ASN A 70 -31.19 -27.58 -3.02
C ASN A 70 -30.53 -28.77 -3.74
N VAL A 71 -29.39 -29.23 -3.22
CA VAL A 71 -28.62 -30.36 -3.76
C VAL A 71 -28.27 -31.33 -2.64
N GLY A 72 -28.99 -32.46 -2.59
CA GLY A 72 -28.79 -33.47 -1.55
C GLY A 72 -29.05 -32.91 -0.15
N ILE A 73 -28.03 -32.93 0.71
CA ILE A 73 -28.10 -32.37 2.07
C ILE A 73 -27.88 -30.85 2.11
N PHE A 74 -27.43 -30.25 1.02
CA PHE A 74 -27.12 -28.83 0.94
C PHE A 74 -28.31 -28.04 0.41
N SER A 75 -28.50 -26.84 0.95
CA SER A 75 -29.50 -25.87 0.52
C SER A 75 -28.84 -24.58 0.03
N ASN A 76 -29.59 -23.75 -0.69
CA ASN A 76 -29.13 -22.46 -1.22
C ASN A 76 -27.82 -22.53 -2.01
N VAL A 77 -27.59 -23.64 -2.71
CA VAL A 77 -26.37 -23.83 -3.48
C VAL A 77 -26.34 -22.81 -4.62
N SER A 78 -25.26 -22.04 -4.70
CA SER A 78 -25.03 -21.10 -5.79
C SER A 78 -23.56 -21.06 -6.20
N VAL A 79 -23.31 -20.72 -7.46
CA VAL A 79 -21.97 -20.50 -8.01
C VAL A 79 -21.89 -19.06 -8.44
N ASN A 80 -20.84 -18.37 -8.00
CA ASN A 80 -20.59 -16.97 -8.31
C ASN A 80 -19.26 -16.85 -9.04
N GLY A 81 -19.21 -15.97 -10.02
CA GLY A 81 -18.01 -15.69 -10.80
C GLY A 81 -17.91 -14.21 -11.15
N THR A 82 -16.76 -13.62 -10.90
CA THR A 82 -16.42 -12.25 -11.28
C THR A 82 -15.14 -12.27 -12.10
N LEU A 83 -15.22 -11.80 -13.34
CA LEU A 83 -14.08 -11.67 -14.25
C LEU A 83 -13.78 -10.18 -14.45
N ARG A 84 -12.50 -9.78 -14.39
CA ARG A 84 -12.05 -8.41 -14.63
C ARG A 84 -10.82 -8.43 -15.54
N GLY A 85 -10.79 -7.57 -16.55
CA GLY A 85 -9.57 -7.30 -17.31
C GLY A 85 -9.32 -5.80 -17.33
N THR A 86 -8.07 -5.38 -17.13
CA THR A 86 -7.68 -3.99 -17.29
C THR A 86 -6.56 -3.82 -18.31
N TYR A 87 -6.49 -2.63 -18.88
CA TYR A 87 -5.38 -2.14 -19.68
C TYR A 87 -5.07 -0.69 -19.26
N ASP A 88 -3.89 -0.44 -18.72
CA ASP A 88 -3.38 0.88 -18.37
C ASP A 88 -2.44 1.38 -19.46
N GLY A 89 -2.94 2.26 -20.33
CA GLY A 89 -2.17 2.79 -21.46
C GLY A 89 -1.18 3.89 -21.09
N VAL A 90 -0.99 4.18 -19.81
CA VAL A 90 -0.01 5.21 -19.37
C VAL A 90 1.41 4.85 -19.82
N TYR A 91 1.76 3.56 -19.82
CA TYR A 91 3.06 3.06 -20.27
C TYR A 91 3.30 3.21 -21.78
N ASP A 92 2.23 3.44 -22.55
CA ASP A 92 2.28 3.66 -24.00
C ASP A 92 2.12 5.13 -24.41
N LEU A 93 1.40 5.89 -23.59
CA LEU A 93 1.01 7.29 -23.89
C LEU A 93 1.91 8.31 -23.18
N ASN A 94 2.68 7.87 -22.18
CA ASN A 94 3.64 8.65 -21.39
C ASN A 94 4.85 7.75 -21.08
N ASP A 95 5.44 7.19 -22.14
CA ASP A 95 6.49 6.17 -22.09
C ASP A 95 7.86 6.71 -21.66
N ASP A 96 8.07 8.02 -21.80
CA ASP A 96 9.23 8.77 -21.30
C ASP A 96 9.20 9.03 -19.79
N GLU A 97 8.02 8.92 -19.16
CA GLU A 97 7.90 9.01 -17.71
C GLU A 97 7.82 7.62 -17.04
N TYR A 98 6.98 6.72 -17.59
CA TYR A 98 6.64 5.46 -16.92
C TYR A 98 6.98 4.20 -17.73
N GLY A 99 7.23 4.34 -19.03
CA GLY A 99 7.41 3.23 -19.96
C GLY A 99 8.87 2.89 -20.25
N SER A 100 9.09 2.31 -21.43
CA SER A 100 10.40 1.83 -21.86
C SER A 100 11.47 2.92 -22.06
N GLU A 101 11.07 4.19 -22.21
CA GLU A 101 11.99 5.32 -22.40
C GLU A 101 12.27 6.08 -21.09
N ALA A 102 11.66 5.65 -19.98
CA ALA A 102 11.71 6.34 -18.69
C ALA A 102 13.12 6.48 -18.08
N GLY A 103 13.30 7.57 -17.33
CA GLY A 103 14.53 7.84 -16.59
C GLY A 103 15.71 8.24 -17.48
N GLY A 104 16.80 8.66 -16.84
CA GLY A 104 17.97 9.16 -17.55
C GLY A 104 19.24 9.12 -16.71
N PRO A 105 20.26 9.91 -17.09
CA PRO A 105 21.47 10.06 -16.29
C PRO A 105 21.22 10.91 -15.05
N ILE A 106 21.75 10.46 -13.92
CA ILE A 106 21.61 11.13 -12.61
C ILE A 106 22.91 11.78 -12.13
N GLN A 107 22.75 12.67 -11.15
CA GLN A 107 23.84 13.29 -10.39
C GLN A 107 23.60 13.07 -8.89
N LEU A 108 24.66 12.73 -8.16
CA LEU A 108 24.64 12.42 -6.74
C LEU A 108 25.48 13.44 -5.99
N GLN A 109 24.97 13.92 -4.87
CA GLN A 109 25.61 14.97 -4.09
C GLN A 109 26.93 14.48 -3.49
N ASP A 110 27.92 15.37 -3.55
CA ASP A 110 29.26 15.14 -3.03
C ASP A 110 29.78 16.42 -2.37
N ILE A 111 30.27 16.34 -1.13
CA ILE A 111 30.72 17.52 -0.39
C ILE A 111 31.94 18.20 -1.01
N ALA A 112 32.79 17.48 -1.75
CA ALA A 112 34.01 18.03 -2.34
C ALA A 112 33.77 18.68 -3.71
N GLN A 113 32.87 18.12 -4.51
CA GLN A 113 32.62 18.53 -5.90
C GLN A 113 31.24 19.17 -6.11
N GLY A 114 30.38 19.17 -5.09
CA GLY A 114 28.97 19.55 -5.19
C GLY A 114 28.11 18.38 -5.64
N SER A 115 28.42 17.81 -6.81
CA SER A 115 27.81 16.58 -7.30
C SER A 115 28.75 15.80 -8.22
N VAL A 116 28.54 14.49 -8.29
CA VAL A 116 29.22 13.57 -9.22
C VAL A 116 28.19 12.78 -10.03
N PRO A 117 28.48 12.40 -11.28
CA PRO A 117 27.65 11.43 -11.97
C PRO A 117 27.68 10.08 -11.25
N HIS A 118 26.67 9.23 -11.46
CA HIS A 118 26.75 7.83 -11.07
C HIS A 118 28.00 7.18 -11.70
N GLY A 119 28.79 6.48 -10.88
CA GLY A 119 30.15 6.01 -11.18
C GLY A 119 31.28 7.01 -10.93
N GLY A 120 30.97 8.18 -10.37
CA GLY A 120 31.93 9.24 -10.07
C GLY A 120 32.30 9.38 -8.60
N GLY A 121 31.80 8.50 -7.73
CA GLY A 121 32.10 8.52 -6.31
C GLY A 121 33.54 8.08 -6.01
N ILE A 122 33.96 8.25 -4.76
CA ILE A 122 35.22 7.67 -4.29
C ILE A 122 35.03 6.16 -4.11
N ALA A 123 35.96 5.37 -4.62
CA ALA A 123 35.99 3.94 -4.33
C ALA A 123 36.73 3.70 -3.00
N PRO A 124 36.16 2.91 -2.05
CA PRO A 124 36.86 2.50 -0.84
C PRO A 124 38.22 1.85 -1.15
N THR A 125 38.25 1.04 -2.21
CA THR A 125 39.46 0.51 -2.83
C THR A 125 39.29 0.38 -4.35
N PRO A 126 40.37 0.39 -5.13
CA PRO A 126 40.29 0.16 -6.58
C PRO A 126 40.05 -1.31 -6.96
N LEU A 127 40.01 -2.25 -6.00
CA LEU A 127 39.94 -3.69 -6.25
C LEU A 127 38.52 -4.27 -6.18
N PHE A 128 37.65 -3.66 -5.37
CA PHE A 128 36.28 -4.12 -5.12
C PHE A 128 35.27 -3.01 -5.41
N GLY A 129 35.63 -2.11 -6.33
CA GLY A 129 34.84 -0.95 -6.68
C GLY A 129 33.64 -1.28 -7.59
N PHE A 130 32.89 -0.23 -7.87
CA PHE A 130 31.76 -0.24 -8.77
C PHE A 130 32.20 -0.28 -10.25
N ASP A 131 31.51 -1.07 -11.10
CA ASP A 131 31.72 -1.08 -12.55
C ASP A 131 30.55 -0.37 -13.27
N ILE A 132 30.84 0.82 -13.78
CA ILE A 132 29.87 1.64 -14.53
C ILE A 132 29.35 0.97 -15.81
N ASN A 133 30.03 -0.04 -16.34
CA ASN A 133 29.55 -0.75 -17.54
C ASN A 133 28.45 -1.77 -17.21
N GLU A 134 28.47 -2.34 -16.00
CA GLU A 134 27.44 -3.28 -15.53
C GLU A 134 26.20 -2.54 -15.02
N ASN A 135 26.36 -1.31 -14.51
CA ASN A 135 25.26 -0.44 -14.12
C ASN A 135 25.43 0.98 -14.70
N PRO A 136 25.12 1.19 -15.99
CA PRO A 136 25.36 2.48 -16.65
C PRO A 136 24.46 3.60 -16.12
N ASN A 137 24.95 4.84 -16.12
CA ASN A 137 24.20 6.04 -15.73
C ASN A 137 23.14 6.44 -16.79
N ASP A 138 22.12 5.61 -16.97
CA ASP A 138 20.97 5.81 -17.85
C ASP A 138 19.75 5.08 -17.28
N GLY A 139 18.54 5.51 -17.65
CA GLY A 139 17.28 4.89 -17.24
C GLY A 139 17.00 4.96 -15.73
N MET A 140 17.62 5.93 -15.04
CA MET A 140 17.55 6.08 -13.60
C MET A 140 16.93 7.42 -13.17
N VAL A 141 16.44 7.42 -11.94
CA VAL A 141 16.12 8.60 -11.13
C VAL A 141 16.91 8.53 -9.82
N VAL A 142 17.11 9.65 -9.14
CA VAL A 142 17.58 9.62 -7.75
C VAL A 142 16.42 9.26 -6.83
N LEU A 143 16.63 8.33 -5.89
CA LEU A 143 15.60 7.94 -4.91
C LEU A 143 15.01 9.18 -4.21
N GLY A 144 13.68 9.31 -4.22
CA GLY A 144 12.95 10.42 -3.59
C GLY A 144 12.99 11.77 -4.33
N GLU A 145 13.62 11.87 -5.51
CA GLU A 145 13.85 13.17 -6.17
C GLU A 145 12.58 13.93 -6.59
N HIS A 146 11.47 13.20 -6.74
CA HIS A 146 10.17 13.82 -7.03
C HIS A 146 9.60 14.58 -5.81
N LEU A 147 10.05 14.27 -4.59
CA LEU A 147 9.53 14.81 -3.33
C LEU A 147 10.49 15.79 -2.65
N HIS A 148 11.80 15.56 -2.73
CA HIS A 148 12.79 16.38 -2.05
C HIS A 148 14.17 16.35 -2.72
N ASP A 149 14.97 17.39 -2.45
CA ASP A 149 16.40 17.39 -2.76
C ASP A 149 17.16 16.38 -1.86
N GLN A 150 18.37 15.98 -2.26
CA GLN A 150 19.20 15.03 -1.49
C GLN A 150 19.58 15.57 -0.09
N ASP A 151 19.70 16.90 0.05
CA ASP A 151 19.88 17.66 1.30
C ASP A 151 20.84 17.02 2.31
N ASN A 152 22.06 16.76 1.82
CA ASN A 152 23.16 16.13 2.55
C ASN A 152 22.85 14.74 3.12
N GLY A 153 21.76 14.08 2.69
CA GLY A 153 21.37 12.73 3.10
C GLY A 153 21.87 11.64 2.16
N VAL A 154 21.57 10.37 2.50
CA VAL A 154 21.75 9.24 1.59
C VAL A 154 20.86 9.42 0.37
N ALA A 155 21.43 9.19 -0.81
CA ALA A 155 20.70 9.11 -2.08
C ALA A 155 21.47 8.19 -3.04
N PHE A 156 20.76 7.51 -3.94
CA PHE A 156 21.36 6.62 -4.92
C PHE A 156 20.42 6.47 -6.13
N GLY A 157 20.98 5.97 -7.23
CA GLY A 157 20.24 5.75 -8.47
C GLY A 157 19.31 4.55 -8.44
N VAL A 158 18.11 4.74 -8.96
CA VAL A 158 17.06 3.73 -9.05
C VAL A 158 16.63 3.57 -10.52
N PRO A 159 16.79 2.38 -11.12
CA PRO A 159 16.23 2.10 -12.44
C PRO A 159 14.69 2.21 -12.41
N VAL A 160 14.10 2.81 -13.43
CA VAL A 160 12.64 3.06 -13.48
C VAL A 160 11.90 2.36 -14.63
N ARG A 161 12.60 1.88 -15.65
CA ARG A 161 11.98 1.22 -16.81
C ARG A 161 11.38 -0.14 -16.42
N PRO A 162 10.40 -0.70 -17.16
CA PRO A 162 9.89 -2.06 -16.93
C PRO A 162 11.00 -3.12 -16.87
N CYS A 163 10.80 -4.22 -16.13
CA CYS A 163 11.88 -5.18 -15.83
C CYS A 163 12.37 -5.98 -17.04
N ASP A 164 11.58 -6.10 -18.10
CA ASP A 164 11.97 -6.67 -19.40
C ASP A 164 12.81 -5.70 -20.25
N VAL A 165 12.70 -4.39 -19.99
CA VAL A 165 13.49 -3.33 -20.63
C VAL A 165 14.79 -3.06 -19.86
N ASP A 166 14.70 -3.03 -18.54
CA ASP A 166 15.83 -2.83 -17.63
C ASP A 166 15.72 -3.75 -16.41
N SER A 167 16.46 -4.85 -16.44
CA SER A 167 16.43 -5.88 -15.39
C SER A 167 17.16 -5.48 -14.10
N ARG A 168 17.83 -4.31 -14.07
CA ARG A 168 18.62 -3.91 -12.91
C ARG A 168 17.72 -3.64 -11.71
N GLY A 169 18.02 -4.31 -10.59
CA GLY A 169 17.29 -4.15 -9.34
C GLY A 169 15.91 -4.81 -9.28
N CYS A 170 15.49 -5.53 -10.34
CA CYS A 170 14.27 -6.32 -10.32
C CYS A 170 14.48 -7.53 -9.40
N ILE A 171 13.57 -7.73 -8.44
CA ILE A 171 13.72 -8.77 -7.42
C ILE A 171 12.84 -9.96 -7.81
N ASP A 172 13.47 -11.10 -8.09
CA ASP A 172 12.78 -12.32 -8.50
C ASP A 172 11.59 -12.67 -7.58
N ASP A 173 10.44 -12.97 -8.20
CA ASP A 173 9.18 -13.32 -7.55
C ASP A 173 8.57 -12.18 -6.68
N TYR A 174 9.12 -10.95 -6.74
CA TYR A 174 8.66 -9.80 -5.96
C TYR A 174 9.05 -8.45 -6.59
N LEU A 175 8.11 -7.73 -7.23
CA LEU A 175 8.35 -6.40 -7.85
C LEU A 175 9.28 -6.48 -9.08
N ASP A 176 9.05 -7.49 -9.90
CA ASP A 176 9.78 -7.83 -11.13
C ASP A 176 8.90 -7.77 -12.39
N LYS A 177 7.83 -6.95 -12.34
CA LYS A 177 6.84 -6.82 -13.41
C LYS A 177 7.47 -6.33 -14.71
N ASP A 178 7.16 -7.03 -15.79
CA ASP A 178 7.43 -6.57 -17.15
C ASP A 178 6.40 -5.51 -17.61
N GLU A 179 6.65 -4.90 -18.77
CA GLU A 179 5.80 -3.85 -19.32
C GLU A 179 4.35 -4.32 -19.56
N ASP A 180 4.15 -5.58 -19.95
CA ASP A 180 2.82 -6.13 -20.20
C ASP A 180 2.07 -6.41 -18.89
N GLU A 181 2.73 -6.90 -17.84
CA GLU A 181 2.15 -7.05 -16.50
C GLU A 181 1.80 -5.69 -15.87
N LEU A 182 2.57 -4.65 -16.20
CA LEU A 182 2.27 -3.28 -15.81
C LEU A 182 1.03 -2.74 -16.53
N ARG A 183 0.90 -2.98 -17.85
CA ARG A 183 -0.28 -2.62 -18.65
C ARG A 183 -1.51 -3.44 -18.26
N PHE A 184 -1.36 -4.73 -18.00
CA PHE A 184 -2.42 -5.73 -17.86
C PHE A 184 -2.36 -6.43 -16.49
N GLN A 185 -2.47 -5.66 -15.40
CA GLN A 185 -2.21 -6.11 -14.03
C GLN A 185 -2.95 -7.41 -13.61
N GLU A 186 -4.16 -7.66 -14.11
CA GLU A 186 -4.92 -8.88 -13.79
C GLU A 186 -4.51 -10.13 -14.59
N PHE A 187 -3.77 -9.99 -15.70
CA PHE A 187 -3.38 -11.09 -16.58
C PHE A 187 -1.97 -11.58 -16.23
N ASN A 188 -1.86 -12.21 -15.07
CA ASN A 188 -0.61 -12.73 -14.52
C ASN A 188 -0.70 -14.23 -14.17
N ASP A 189 0.38 -14.80 -13.67
CA ASP A 189 0.48 -16.22 -13.28
C ASP A 189 -0.51 -16.63 -12.16
N ARG A 190 -1.10 -15.66 -11.44
CA ARG A 190 -2.13 -15.87 -10.40
C ARG A 190 -3.55 -15.89 -10.94
N LEU A 191 -3.73 -15.66 -12.26
CA LEU A 191 -5.03 -15.57 -12.93
C LEU A 191 -5.96 -14.56 -12.24
N ASP A 192 -5.44 -13.36 -11.96
CA ASP A 192 -6.20 -12.32 -11.25
C ASP A 192 -7.38 -11.76 -12.02
N PHE A 193 -7.43 -12.02 -13.33
CA PHE A 193 -8.60 -11.73 -14.12
C PHE A 193 -9.83 -12.51 -13.63
N ILE A 194 -9.63 -13.62 -12.91
CA ILE A 194 -10.65 -14.24 -12.07
C ILE A 194 -10.60 -13.53 -10.72
N ARG A 195 -11.44 -12.53 -10.55
CA ARG A 195 -11.58 -11.83 -9.27
C ARG A 195 -12.28 -12.74 -8.27
N GLU A 196 -13.42 -13.30 -8.62
CA GLU A 196 -14.14 -14.21 -7.73
C GLU A 196 -14.58 -15.45 -8.47
N LEU A 197 -14.47 -16.59 -7.80
CA LEU A 197 -14.99 -17.86 -8.26
C LEU A 197 -15.22 -18.74 -7.03
N TYR A 198 -16.45 -18.80 -6.56
CA TYR A 198 -16.77 -19.54 -5.35
C TYR A 198 -18.16 -20.19 -5.41
N VAL A 199 -18.32 -21.20 -4.56
CA VAL A 199 -19.59 -21.87 -4.32
C VAL A 199 -20.06 -21.53 -2.91
N ASP A 200 -21.30 -21.07 -2.81
CA ASP A 200 -22.01 -20.92 -1.53
C ASP A 200 -22.95 -22.10 -1.34
N PHE A 201 -23.03 -22.62 -0.11
CA PHE A 201 -23.98 -23.66 0.27
C PHE A 201 -24.26 -23.65 1.77
N ASP A 202 -25.48 -24.00 2.14
CA ASP A 202 -25.95 -24.03 3.52
C ASP A 202 -26.30 -25.48 3.94
N LEU A 203 -25.88 -25.86 5.15
CA LEU A 203 -26.36 -27.05 5.84
C LEU A 203 -27.26 -26.63 7.01
N ASN A 204 -28.55 -26.96 6.92
CA ASN A 204 -29.52 -26.67 7.98
C ASN A 204 -29.56 -27.82 8.99
N PHE A 205 -29.51 -27.52 10.29
CA PHE A 205 -29.65 -28.50 11.36
C PHE A 205 -31.07 -28.53 11.92
N ASP A 206 -31.44 -29.66 12.52
CA ASP A 206 -32.74 -29.83 13.20
C ASP A 206 -32.96 -28.85 14.35
N SER A 207 -31.87 -28.27 14.91
CA SER A 207 -31.94 -27.23 15.94
C SER A 207 -32.41 -25.87 15.41
N GLY A 208 -32.49 -25.68 14.09
CA GLY A 208 -32.72 -24.39 13.44
C GLY A 208 -31.44 -23.63 13.10
N ASN A 209 -30.27 -24.12 13.54
CA ASN A 209 -28.98 -23.51 13.23
C ASN A 209 -28.59 -23.78 11.77
N VAL A 210 -27.77 -22.92 11.19
CA VAL A 210 -27.32 -23.04 9.79
C VAL A 210 -25.81 -22.98 9.72
N LEU A 211 -25.17 -23.95 9.06
CA LEU A 211 -23.77 -23.86 8.66
C LEU A 211 -23.71 -23.33 7.23
N SER A 212 -23.47 -22.03 7.07
CA SER A 212 -23.32 -21.38 5.76
C SER A 212 -21.86 -21.39 5.35
N THR A 213 -21.54 -21.91 4.18
CA THR A 213 -20.15 -22.07 3.72
C THR A 213 -19.95 -21.46 2.34
N ARG A 214 -18.86 -20.71 2.21
CA ARG A 214 -18.32 -20.21 0.95
C ARG A 214 -16.94 -20.82 0.71
N LEU A 215 -16.78 -21.48 -0.42
CA LEU A 215 -15.51 -22.08 -0.83
C LEU A 215 -15.10 -21.61 -2.23
N GLY A 216 -13.92 -20.99 -2.34
CA GLY A 216 -13.35 -20.55 -3.61
C GLY A 216 -12.54 -19.27 -3.50
N LYS A 217 -12.20 -18.68 -4.66
CA LYS A 217 -11.49 -17.40 -4.75
C LYS A 217 -12.48 -16.27 -4.43
N GLN A 218 -12.21 -15.51 -3.38
CA GLN A 218 -13.15 -14.54 -2.82
C GLN A 218 -12.45 -13.41 -2.05
N GLN A 219 -13.18 -12.34 -1.78
CA GLN A 219 -12.82 -11.33 -0.78
C GLN A 219 -13.59 -11.58 0.52
N VAL A 220 -12.94 -11.35 1.67
CA VAL A 220 -13.53 -11.48 3.01
C VAL A 220 -13.42 -10.18 3.76
N ILE A 221 -14.55 -9.71 4.29
CA ILE A 221 -14.68 -8.49 5.09
C ILE A 221 -14.88 -8.89 6.56
N TRP A 222 -14.03 -8.37 7.45
CA TRP A 222 -14.01 -8.59 8.89
C TRP A 222 -14.19 -7.30 9.71
N GLY A 223 -13.74 -6.16 9.16
CA GLY A 223 -13.94 -4.83 9.70
C GLY A 223 -15.29 -4.22 9.34
N ARG A 224 -15.56 -3.06 9.93
CA ARG A 224 -16.76 -2.23 9.84
C ARG A 224 -16.45 -0.78 9.45
N THR A 225 -15.19 -0.41 9.49
CA THR A 225 -14.65 0.91 9.17
C THR A 225 -14.05 0.91 7.77
N ASP A 226 -14.15 2.08 7.15
CA ASP A 226 -13.75 2.29 5.77
C ASP A 226 -12.38 2.99 5.72
N LEU A 227 -11.68 2.85 4.58
CA LEU A 227 -10.38 3.48 4.25
C LEU A 227 -9.15 2.87 4.94
N PHE A 228 -9.05 2.90 6.27
CA PHE A 228 -7.93 2.30 7.01
C PHE A 228 -8.33 0.98 7.67
N ARG A 229 -7.41 0.01 7.61
CA ARG A 229 -7.69 -1.39 7.95
C ARG A 229 -7.21 -1.71 9.36
N VAL A 230 -8.13 -1.97 10.29
CA VAL A 230 -7.81 -2.49 11.63
C VAL A 230 -8.01 -4.00 11.69
N LEU A 231 -9.23 -4.48 11.39
CA LEU A 231 -9.55 -5.91 11.37
C LEU A 231 -9.51 -6.55 9.98
N ASP A 232 -9.57 -5.73 8.92
CA ASP A 232 -9.69 -6.15 7.53
C ASP A 232 -8.37 -6.60 6.89
N VAL A 233 -7.64 -7.54 7.51
CA VAL A 233 -6.26 -7.91 7.10
C VAL A 233 -6.13 -9.24 6.33
N ILE A 234 -7.23 -9.95 6.08
CA ILE A 234 -7.21 -11.30 5.47
C ILE A 234 -6.75 -11.28 4.01
N ASN A 235 -7.32 -10.38 3.20
CA ASN A 235 -6.97 -10.23 1.80
C ASN A 235 -5.81 -9.24 1.63
N PRO A 236 -4.82 -9.51 0.77
CA PRO A 236 -3.86 -8.50 0.39
C PRO A 236 -4.53 -7.37 -0.41
N VAL A 237 -3.83 -6.25 -0.57
CA VAL A 237 -4.30 -5.04 -1.26
C VAL A 237 -3.29 -4.63 -2.32
N ASP A 238 -3.80 -4.10 -3.42
CA ASP A 238 -3.05 -3.46 -4.48
C ASP A 238 -3.09 -1.93 -4.34
N TYR A 239 -2.02 -1.39 -3.76
CA TYR A 239 -1.79 0.05 -3.65
C TYR A 239 -1.27 0.68 -4.96
N SER A 240 -0.77 -0.12 -5.91
CA SER A 240 -0.29 0.38 -7.21
C SER A 240 -1.43 0.90 -8.09
N ARG A 241 -2.69 0.50 -7.79
CA ARG A 241 -3.89 1.05 -8.41
C ARG A 241 -3.99 2.54 -8.09
N ASN A 242 -4.59 2.98 -6.99
CA ASN A 242 -4.73 4.42 -6.70
C ASN A 242 -4.27 4.76 -5.27
N ASN A 243 -3.15 4.16 -4.85
CA ASN A 243 -2.60 4.32 -3.50
C ASN A 243 -3.67 3.98 -2.43
N ILE A 244 -3.90 4.84 -1.44
CA ILE A 244 -4.91 4.64 -0.38
C ILE A 244 -6.29 5.25 -0.69
N TYR A 245 -6.52 5.73 -1.91
CA TYR A 245 -7.68 6.59 -2.22
C TYR A 245 -8.86 5.87 -2.87
N ASP A 246 -8.66 4.64 -3.36
CA ASP A 246 -9.73 3.82 -3.94
C ASP A 246 -10.56 3.11 -2.87
N GLU A 247 -11.78 2.74 -3.25
CA GLU A 247 -12.64 1.89 -2.42
C GLU A 247 -12.00 0.51 -2.22
N LEU A 248 -12.04 0.01 -0.98
CA LEU A 248 -11.35 -1.23 -0.59
C LEU A 248 -11.78 -2.45 -1.42
N GLU A 249 -13.03 -2.49 -1.89
CA GLU A 249 -13.55 -3.58 -2.72
C GLU A 249 -12.84 -3.72 -4.08
N ASP A 250 -12.32 -2.61 -4.61
CA ASP A 250 -11.65 -2.57 -5.90
C ASP A 250 -10.17 -2.92 -5.81
N ILE A 251 -9.50 -2.59 -4.71
CA ILE A 251 -8.07 -2.80 -4.50
C ILE A 251 -7.72 -4.07 -3.73
N ARG A 252 -8.67 -4.68 -3.02
CA ARG A 252 -8.44 -5.98 -2.38
C ARG A 252 -8.14 -7.04 -3.43
N ILE A 253 -7.24 -7.94 -3.08
CA ILE A 253 -6.82 -9.06 -3.89
C ILE A 253 -7.55 -10.33 -3.38
N PRO A 254 -8.45 -10.92 -4.19
CA PRO A 254 -9.17 -12.12 -3.82
C PRO A 254 -8.26 -13.32 -3.67
N MET A 255 -8.54 -14.16 -2.68
CA MET A 255 -7.72 -15.33 -2.33
C MET A 255 -8.58 -16.59 -2.27
N TRP A 256 -7.98 -17.75 -2.50
CA TRP A 256 -8.62 -19.05 -2.30
C TRP A 256 -8.86 -19.32 -0.80
N ILE A 257 -10.13 -19.20 -0.40
CA ILE A 257 -10.55 -19.23 1.00
C ILE A 257 -11.69 -20.21 1.20
N LEU A 258 -11.68 -20.91 2.34
CA LEU A 258 -12.84 -21.53 2.95
C LEU A 258 -13.34 -20.61 4.05
N LYS A 259 -14.56 -20.11 3.92
CA LYS A 259 -15.26 -19.35 4.96
C LYS A 259 -16.49 -20.14 5.38
N THR A 260 -16.67 -20.32 6.67
CA THR A 260 -17.84 -21.01 7.22
C THR A 260 -18.40 -20.24 8.40
N ASP A 261 -19.69 -19.92 8.34
CA ASP A 261 -20.48 -19.23 9.34
C ASP A 261 -21.47 -20.22 9.97
N TYR A 262 -21.28 -20.55 11.25
CA TYR A 262 -22.26 -21.26 12.07
C TYR A 262 -23.22 -20.25 12.68
N ARG A 263 -24.40 -20.14 12.08
CA ARG A 263 -25.44 -19.19 12.47
C ARG A 263 -26.39 -19.82 13.47
N MET A 264 -26.45 -19.27 14.67
CA MET A 264 -27.26 -19.81 15.76
C MET A 264 -28.58 -19.06 15.91
N GLY A 265 -28.70 -17.85 15.36
CA GLY A 265 -29.87 -17.01 15.59
C GLY A 265 -29.98 -16.56 17.06
N PRO A 266 -31.21 -16.26 17.53
CA PRO A 266 -31.44 -15.87 18.91
C PRO A 266 -30.93 -16.94 19.88
N THR A 267 -30.03 -16.56 20.79
CA THR A 267 -29.32 -17.50 21.68
C THR A 267 -29.39 -17.04 23.13
N GLU A 268 -30.04 -17.82 23.99
CA GLU A 268 -30.04 -17.63 25.44
C GLU A 268 -28.73 -18.16 26.05
N VAL A 269 -27.98 -17.30 26.76
CA VAL A 269 -26.69 -17.67 27.37
C VAL A 269 -26.88 -18.08 28.83
N PHE A 270 -27.73 -17.36 29.55
CA PHE A 270 -28.17 -17.66 30.91
C PHE A 270 -29.53 -17.00 31.15
N GLU A 271 -30.24 -17.44 32.19
CA GLU A 271 -31.61 -17.01 32.47
C GLU A 271 -31.72 -15.48 32.50
N GLY A 272 -32.50 -14.92 31.55
CA GLY A 272 -32.72 -13.48 31.41
C GLY A 272 -31.70 -12.73 30.55
N PHE A 273 -30.74 -13.41 29.91
CA PHE A 273 -29.80 -12.82 28.96
C PHE A 273 -29.73 -13.64 27.66
N ALA A 274 -30.20 -13.04 26.58
CA ALA A 274 -30.16 -13.62 25.24
C ALA A 274 -29.61 -12.61 24.24
N PHE A 275 -28.82 -13.10 23.28
CA PHE A 275 -28.46 -12.37 22.08
C PHE A 275 -29.59 -12.50 21.06
N ASP A 276 -29.87 -11.42 20.32
CA ASP A 276 -30.83 -11.42 19.22
C ASP A 276 -30.32 -12.23 18.02
N ASP A 277 -29.01 -12.24 17.82
CA ASP A 277 -28.30 -13.11 16.89
C ASP A 277 -26.89 -13.42 17.41
N LEU A 278 -26.41 -14.63 17.16
CA LEU A 278 -25.05 -15.05 17.51
C LEU A 278 -24.50 -15.99 16.43
N ASN A 279 -23.33 -15.65 15.89
CA ASN A 279 -22.69 -16.38 14.80
C ASN A 279 -21.23 -16.65 15.13
N PHE A 280 -20.77 -17.86 14.82
CA PHE A 280 -19.36 -18.23 14.90
C PHE A 280 -18.82 -18.51 13.51
N GLN A 281 -17.75 -17.84 13.12
CA GLN A 281 -17.14 -17.93 11.81
C GLN A 281 -15.73 -18.49 11.89
N VAL A 282 -15.40 -19.36 10.93
CA VAL A 282 -14.05 -19.82 10.63
C VAL A 282 -13.68 -19.34 9.24
N VAL A 283 -12.49 -18.77 9.10
CA VAL A 283 -11.89 -18.43 7.80
C VAL A 283 -10.55 -19.13 7.68
N TRP A 284 -10.37 -19.91 6.63
CA TRP A 284 -9.10 -20.52 6.28
C TRP A 284 -8.67 -20.07 4.89
N ASN A 285 -7.66 -19.20 4.83
CA ASN A 285 -7.00 -18.82 3.59
C ASN A 285 -5.89 -19.83 3.31
N PHE A 286 -6.17 -20.75 2.38
CA PHE A 286 -5.28 -21.83 1.99
C PHE A 286 -4.53 -21.56 0.68
N ASP A 287 -4.74 -20.38 0.10
CA ASP A 287 -4.04 -19.93 -1.09
C ASP A 287 -2.52 -19.84 -0.85
N GLU A 288 -1.78 -19.79 -1.94
CA GLU A 288 -0.37 -19.42 -1.88
C GLU A 288 -0.21 -17.99 -1.35
N PHE A 289 0.84 -17.79 -0.55
CA PHE A 289 1.07 -16.50 0.11
C PHE A 289 1.21 -15.40 -0.92
N ARG A 290 0.60 -14.25 -0.62
CA ARG A 290 0.64 -13.08 -1.48
C ARG A 290 0.89 -11.82 -0.67
N PRO A 291 1.93 -11.03 -0.99
CA PRO A 291 2.18 -9.75 -0.36
C PRO A 291 1.19 -8.69 -0.87
N HIS A 292 1.18 -7.54 -0.23
CA HIS A 292 0.60 -6.35 -0.80
C HIS A 292 1.37 -5.96 -2.06
N ASP A 293 0.64 -5.53 -3.08
CA ASP A 293 1.24 -4.89 -4.24
C ASP A 293 1.45 -3.41 -3.88
N ILE A 294 2.70 -3.07 -3.55
CA ILE A 294 3.10 -1.73 -3.09
C ILE A 294 3.48 -0.82 -4.26
N GLY A 295 3.37 -1.31 -5.50
CA GLY A 295 3.90 -0.65 -6.69
C GLY A 295 5.39 -0.95 -6.89
N GLN A 296 5.75 -1.20 -8.15
CA GLN A 296 7.12 -1.25 -8.64
C GLN A 296 7.59 0.16 -8.99
N CYS A 297 8.90 0.40 -8.91
CA CYS A 297 9.44 1.69 -9.35
C CYS A 297 9.20 1.93 -10.84
N GLY A 298 8.83 3.16 -11.19
CA GLY A 298 8.38 3.51 -12.55
C GLY A 298 6.88 3.34 -12.76
N GLN A 299 6.12 2.87 -11.75
CA GLN A 299 4.67 2.96 -11.78
C GLN A 299 4.19 4.33 -11.31
N PRO A 300 3.02 4.81 -11.77
CA PRO A 300 2.46 6.08 -11.31
C PRO A 300 2.11 6.14 -9.82
N ASN A 301 1.83 5.00 -9.19
CA ASN A 301 1.55 4.95 -7.75
C ASN A 301 2.44 3.90 -7.10
N VAL A 302 3.29 4.37 -6.19
CA VAL A 302 4.16 3.51 -5.37
C VAL A 302 4.00 3.96 -3.93
N ILE A 303 3.32 3.17 -3.10
CA ILE A 303 3.03 3.58 -1.72
C ILE A 303 4.32 3.74 -0.94
N LEU A 304 4.48 4.89 -0.26
CA LEU A 304 5.70 5.30 0.44
C LEU A 304 6.95 5.34 -0.43
N ASP A 305 6.83 5.33 -1.77
CA ASP A 305 7.96 5.13 -2.70
C ASP A 305 8.76 3.83 -2.44
N ALA A 306 8.13 2.84 -1.78
CA ALA A 306 8.81 1.67 -1.25
C ALA A 306 9.35 0.74 -2.35
N GLY A 307 8.64 0.62 -3.48
CA GLY A 307 9.11 -0.13 -4.65
C GLY A 307 10.40 0.42 -5.24
N CYS A 308 10.55 1.76 -5.29
CA CYS A 308 11.78 2.41 -5.73
C CYS A 308 12.94 2.19 -4.77
N PHE A 309 12.69 2.27 -3.47
CA PHE A 309 13.71 1.92 -2.48
C PHE A 309 14.17 0.47 -2.62
N PHE A 310 13.26 -0.49 -2.76
CA PHE A 310 13.64 -1.91 -2.91
C PHE A 310 14.40 -2.18 -4.20
N ARG A 311 13.95 -1.61 -5.32
CA ARG A 311 14.63 -1.74 -6.61
C ARG A 311 16.04 -1.17 -6.58
N GLY A 312 16.21 0.05 -6.03
CA GLY A 312 17.52 0.68 -5.92
C GLY A 312 18.46 -0.07 -4.98
N MET A 313 17.95 -0.57 -3.85
CA MET A 313 18.74 -1.38 -2.93
C MET A 313 19.11 -2.76 -3.50
N ASN A 314 18.26 -3.40 -4.29
CA ASN A 314 18.64 -4.62 -4.98
C ASN A 314 19.67 -4.33 -6.09
N ASN A 315 19.53 -3.23 -6.82
CA ASN A 315 20.53 -2.80 -7.80
C ASN A 315 21.91 -2.58 -7.15
N LEU A 316 21.95 -1.94 -5.98
CA LEU A 316 23.15 -1.80 -5.16
C LEU A 316 23.80 -3.15 -4.82
N TRP A 317 22.98 -4.17 -4.54
CA TRP A 317 23.47 -5.50 -4.22
C TRP A 317 23.98 -6.26 -5.45
N GLU A 318 23.19 -6.31 -6.53
CA GLU A 318 23.50 -7.10 -7.71
C GLU A 318 24.60 -6.47 -8.57
N ASN A 319 24.54 -5.16 -8.80
CA ASN A 319 25.40 -4.47 -9.76
C ASN A 319 26.36 -3.45 -9.12
N GLY A 320 26.19 -3.13 -7.83
CA GLY A 320 26.87 -2.01 -7.21
C GLY A 320 26.33 -0.66 -7.70
N SER A 321 26.68 0.44 -7.02
CA SER A 321 26.25 1.80 -7.40
C SER A 321 27.03 2.85 -6.59
N THR A 322 26.94 4.11 -7.02
CA THR A 322 27.34 5.28 -6.24
C THR A 322 26.25 5.66 -5.23
N VAL A 323 26.62 5.92 -3.99
CA VAL A 323 25.76 6.43 -2.92
C VAL A 323 26.24 7.82 -2.49
N ALA A 324 25.35 8.81 -2.52
CA ALA A 324 25.62 10.19 -2.13
C ALA A 324 25.90 10.33 -0.63
N ASN A 325 26.75 11.31 -0.28
CA ASN A 325 27.01 11.74 1.10
C ASN A 325 27.27 10.61 2.11
N PHE A 326 27.99 9.56 1.72
CA PHE A 326 28.16 8.37 2.54
C PHE A 326 29.48 8.39 3.33
N ALA A 327 30.63 8.54 2.64
CA ALA A 327 31.93 8.48 3.31
C ALA A 327 32.26 9.76 4.07
N GLY A 328 32.71 9.60 5.33
CA GLY A 328 33.05 10.72 6.21
C GLY A 328 31.87 11.64 6.53
N ALA A 329 30.64 11.11 6.44
CA ALA A 329 29.43 11.90 6.55
C ALA A 329 29.27 12.57 7.92
N THR A 330 28.84 13.83 7.87
CA THR A 330 28.42 14.66 9.01
C THR A 330 27.12 15.38 8.63
N PRO A 331 26.50 16.16 9.54
CA PRO A 331 25.34 16.98 9.16
C PRO A 331 25.59 17.94 7.99
N ASP A 332 26.85 18.31 7.72
CA ASP A 332 27.24 19.20 6.63
C ASP A 332 27.41 18.47 5.27
N GLY A 333 27.23 17.14 5.23
CA GLY A 333 27.39 16.30 4.05
C GLY A 333 28.52 15.28 4.17
N GLY A 334 28.75 14.54 3.07
CA GLY A 334 29.80 13.53 2.97
C GLY A 334 30.27 13.38 1.52
N LEU A 335 31.27 12.52 1.31
CA LEU A 335 31.72 12.16 -0.04
C LEU A 335 30.77 11.13 -0.63
N ALA A 336 30.47 11.25 -1.92
CA ALA A 336 29.79 10.20 -2.68
C ALA A 336 30.72 8.99 -2.79
N THR A 337 30.21 7.79 -2.56
CA THR A 337 31.00 6.56 -2.45
C THR A 337 30.50 5.50 -3.43
N ASP A 338 31.43 4.88 -4.13
CA ASP A 338 31.16 3.79 -5.06
C ASP A 338 31.24 2.44 -4.32
N PHE A 339 30.13 1.70 -4.33
CA PHE A 339 30.05 0.34 -3.80
C PHE A 339 29.94 -0.67 -4.95
N GLY A 340 30.73 -1.74 -4.87
CA GLY A 340 30.62 -2.89 -5.76
C GLY A 340 29.51 -3.88 -5.33
N PRO A 341 29.23 -4.90 -6.16
CA PRO A 341 28.23 -5.93 -5.86
C PRO A 341 28.46 -6.65 -4.53
N GLY A 342 27.37 -6.99 -3.84
CA GLY A 342 27.36 -7.78 -2.61
C GLY A 342 27.87 -7.05 -1.37
N GLN A 343 28.07 -5.72 -1.42
CA GLN A 343 28.60 -4.93 -0.30
C GLN A 343 27.49 -4.32 0.57
N ILE A 344 26.48 -3.74 -0.07
CA ILE A 344 25.27 -3.17 0.56
C ILE A 344 24.07 -3.45 -0.34
N GLY A 345 22.85 -3.35 0.19
CA GLY A 345 21.62 -3.50 -0.61
C GLY A 345 20.70 -4.62 -0.14
N ILE A 346 19.79 -5.03 -1.03
CA ILE A 346 18.86 -6.14 -0.79
C ILE A 346 19.28 -7.32 -1.66
N ARG A 347 19.62 -8.44 -1.04
CA ARG A 347 20.07 -9.64 -1.75
C ARG A 347 18.93 -10.39 -2.45
N ARG A 348 17.79 -10.52 -1.79
CA ARG A 348 16.64 -11.31 -2.28
C ARG A 348 15.39 -11.08 -1.44
N ALA A 349 14.25 -11.48 -2.01
CA ALA A 349 13.01 -11.68 -1.28
C ALA A 349 12.80 -13.16 -0.89
N ASN A 350 12.63 -13.44 0.40
CA ASN A 350 12.30 -14.78 0.88
C ASN A 350 10.79 -15.02 0.86
N MET A 351 10.25 -15.29 -0.34
CA MET A 351 8.83 -15.56 -0.55
C MET A 351 8.38 -16.85 0.16
N PRO A 352 7.35 -16.81 1.04
CA PRO A 352 6.82 -17.99 1.70
C PRO A 352 6.25 -19.03 0.72
N SER A 353 6.92 -20.18 0.60
CA SER A 353 6.45 -21.30 -0.26
C SER A 353 5.02 -21.76 0.09
N TRP A 354 4.23 -22.19 -0.88
CA TRP A 354 2.88 -22.73 -0.64
C TRP A 354 2.90 -24.03 0.18
N LYS A 355 2.63 -23.92 1.49
CA LYS A 355 2.60 -25.03 2.46
C LYS A 355 1.56 -24.73 3.53
N LEU A 356 1.02 -25.78 4.18
CA LEU A 356 0.01 -25.64 5.24
C LEU A 356 0.45 -24.68 6.36
N SER A 357 1.73 -24.69 6.76
CA SER A 357 2.27 -23.80 7.79
C SER A 357 2.29 -22.31 7.39
N ASN A 358 2.15 -22.00 6.11
CA ASN A 358 2.09 -20.64 5.57
C ASN A 358 0.64 -20.18 5.29
N THR A 359 -0.35 -21.06 5.47
CA THR A 359 -1.78 -20.70 5.38
C THR A 359 -2.23 -19.85 6.57
N GLN A 360 -3.35 -19.16 6.43
CA GLN A 360 -3.88 -18.24 7.45
C GLN A 360 -5.20 -18.77 8.01
N LEU A 361 -5.39 -18.67 9.32
CA LEU A 361 -6.59 -19.16 10.00
C LEU A 361 -7.16 -18.09 10.92
N GLY A 362 -8.43 -17.79 10.72
CA GLY A 362 -9.20 -16.81 11.47
C GLY A 362 -10.42 -17.43 12.13
N LEU A 363 -10.72 -16.99 13.34
CA LEU A 363 -11.94 -17.26 14.09
C LEU A 363 -12.63 -15.92 14.40
N LYS A 364 -13.95 -15.87 14.26
CA LYS A 364 -14.74 -14.70 14.60
C LYS A 364 -16.02 -15.12 15.34
N LEU A 365 -16.32 -14.46 16.44
CA LEU A 365 -17.62 -14.53 17.12
C LEU A 365 -18.30 -13.17 16.92
N GLU A 366 -19.49 -13.14 16.35
CA GLU A 366 -20.25 -11.90 16.17
C GLU A 366 -21.70 -12.08 16.62
N GLY A 367 -22.33 -10.98 17.04
CA GLY A 367 -23.70 -11.03 17.48
C GLY A 367 -24.32 -9.66 17.70
N VAL A 368 -25.61 -9.68 18.01
CA VAL A 368 -26.43 -8.48 18.26
C VAL A 368 -27.11 -8.60 19.61
N TYR A 369 -27.11 -7.52 20.38
CA TYR A 369 -27.84 -7.37 21.62
C TYR A 369 -28.53 -5.99 21.64
N GLY A 370 -29.82 -5.97 21.35
CA GLY A 370 -30.59 -4.73 21.16
C GLY A 370 -30.01 -3.89 20.03
N ASP A 371 -29.62 -2.65 20.34
CA ASP A 371 -29.01 -1.71 19.38
C ASP A 371 -27.49 -1.86 19.24
N LEU A 372 -26.88 -2.86 19.90
CA LEU A 372 -25.44 -3.09 19.92
C LEU A 372 -25.08 -4.32 19.08
N GLY A 373 -24.35 -4.10 17.99
CA GLY A 373 -23.70 -5.17 17.23
C GLY A 373 -22.24 -5.29 17.64
N PHE A 374 -21.71 -6.50 17.82
CA PHE A 374 -20.30 -6.70 18.20
C PHE A 374 -19.63 -7.81 17.40
N SER A 375 -18.29 -7.81 17.39
CA SER A 375 -17.50 -8.97 17.00
C SER A 375 -16.25 -9.11 17.86
N LEU A 376 -15.80 -10.35 18.04
CA LEU A 376 -14.49 -10.72 18.58
C LEU A 376 -13.77 -11.56 17.52
N ASN A 377 -12.55 -11.19 17.21
CA ASN A 377 -11.77 -11.74 16.09
C ASN A 377 -10.42 -12.25 16.60
N ALA A 378 -9.97 -13.38 16.09
CA ALA A 378 -8.63 -13.89 16.28
C ALA A 378 -8.11 -14.45 14.95
N LEU A 379 -6.91 -14.05 14.53
CA LEU A 379 -6.34 -14.42 13.24
C LEU A 379 -4.84 -14.68 13.38
N THR A 380 -4.36 -15.76 12.77
CA THR A 380 -2.92 -15.99 12.57
C THR A 380 -2.61 -15.99 11.08
N TYR A 381 -1.70 -15.11 10.67
CA TYR A 381 -1.39 -14.85 9.26
C TYR A 381 0.08 -14.47 9.06
N ARG A 382 0.51 -14.33 7.81
CA ARG A 382 1.80 -13.71 7.50
C ARG A 382 1.57 -12.26 7.12
N SER A 383 2.42 -11.37 7.63
CA SER A 383 2.45 -9.98 7.19
C SER A 383 2.50 -9.92 5.68
N GLN A 384 1.59 -9.15 5.09
CA GLN A 384 1.56 -8.90 3.65
C GLN A 384 2.47 -7.72 3.28
N LEU A 385 2.91 -6.95 4.28
CA LEU A 385 3.98 -5.96 4.14
C LEU A 385 5.35 -6.62 4.41
N PRO A 386 6.38 -6.25 3.65
CA PRO A 386 7.73 -6.79 3.82
C PRO A 386 8.43 -6.22 5.06
N SER A 387 9.37 -7.00 5.60
CA SER A 387 10.32 -6.61 6.63
C SER A 387 11.75 -6.86 6.12
N LEU A 388 12.64 -5.91 6.37
CA LEU A 388 14.06 -6.04 6.03
C LEU A 388 14.82 -6.59 7.22
N ARG A 389 15.50 -7.72 7.03
CA ARG A 389 16.33 -8.31 8.08
C ARG A 389 17.80 -8.25 7.70
N GLY A 390 18.56 -7.46 8.44
CA GLY A 390 20.02 -7.40 8.34
C GLY A 390 20.70 -8.57 9.04
N GLY A 391 22.03 -8.49 9.11
CA GLY A 391 22.88 -9.56 9.65
C GLY A 391 23.09 -10.71 8.66
N ILE A 392 23.18 -10.40 7.37
CA ILE A 392 23.54 -11.35 6.32
C ILE A 392 25.02 -11.22 5.95
N PRO A 393 25.66 -12.27 5.40
CA PRO A 393 27.02 -12.15 4.88
C PRO A 393 27.07 -11.17 3.70
N ALA A 394 27.99 -10.21 3.74
CA ALA A 394 28.25 -9.23 2.68
C ALA A 394 29.77 -9.04 2.52
N GLN A 395 30.22 -8.54 1.37
CA GLN A 395 31.63 -8.27 1.12
C GLN A 395 32.04 -6.93 1.74
N ASN A 396 33.15 -6.89 2.46
CA ASN A 396 33.78 -5.67 2.92
C ASN A 396 34.52 -4.98 1.75
N PRO A 397 34.18 -3.73 1.42
CA PRO A 397 34.77 -3.01 0.29
C PRO A 397 36.25 -2.64 0.48
N PHE A 398 36.76 -2.73 1.71
CA PHE A 398 38.14 -2.35 2.07
C PHE A 398 39.14 -3.51 1.96
N ASP A 399 38.70 -4.75 2.19
CA ASP A 399 39.59 -5.92 2.22
C ASP A 399 39.08 -7.15 1.44
N GLY A 400 37.84 -7.10 0.94
CA GLY A 400 37.23 -8.16 0.14
C GLY A 400 36.74 -9.37 0.95
N THR A 401 36.84 -9.34 2.29
CA THR A 401 36.33 -10.42 3.14
C THR A 401 34.80 -10.46 3.13
N THR A 402 34.20 -11.64 3.15
CA THR A 402 32.74 -11.80 3.25
C THR A 402 32.39 -12.32 4.63
N ASP A 403 31.68 -11.52 5.41
CA ASP A 403 31.25 -11.85 6.78
C ASP A 403 29.95 -11.11 7.12
N VAL A 404 29.41 -11.37 8.31
CA VAL A 404 28.26 -10.64 8.88
C VAL A 404 28.77 -9.43 9.65
N TYR A 405 28.43 -8.24 9.18
CA TYR A 405 28.80 -6.98 9.82
C TYR A 405 27.61 -6.37 10.59
N PRO A 406 27.83 -5.85 11.80
CA PRO A 406 26.76 -5.27 12.62
C PRO A 406 26.24 -3.97 12.00
N SER A 407 24.92 -3.82 11.97
CA SER A 407 24.23 -2.62 11.45
C SER A 407 24.59 -2.26 10.00
N LEU A 408 25.05 -3.25 9.23
CA LEU A 408 25.26 -3.08 7.80
C LEU A 408 23.91 -3.05 7.08
N ILE A 409 23.76 -2.08 6.17
CA ILE A 409 22.59 -1.91 5.28
C ILE A 409 22.57 -2.96 4.15
N ALA A 410 22.69 -4.23 4.52
CA ALA A 410 22.60 -5.41 3.67
C ALA A 410 21.48 -6.30 4.21
N PHE A 411 20.47 -6.61 3.38
CA PHE A 411 19.21 -7.19 3.83
C PHE A 411 18.74 -8.37 2.97
N ASP A 412 18.00 -9.27 3.61
CA ASP A 412 17.00 -10.12 2.94
C ASP A 412 15.59 -9.59 3.29
N ILE A 413 14.65 -9.61 2.33
CA ILE A 413 13.23 -9.32 2.59
C ILE A 413 12.55 -10.56 3.19
N HIS A 414 11.71 -10.37 4.20
CA HIS A 414 10.92 -11.39 4.86
C HIS A 414 9.48 -10.95 5.12
N PHE A 415 8.58 -11.93 5.28
CA PHE A 415 7.18 -11.72 5.61
C PHE A 415 6.85 -12.43 6.93
N PRO A 416 7.00 -11.77 8.10
CA PRO A 416 6.90 -12.39 9.42
C PRO A 416 5.48 -12.93 9.70
N ARG A 417 5.37 -13.84 10.68
CA ARG A 417 4.07 -14.34 11.14
C ARG A 417 3.51 -13.35 12.15
N VAL A 418 2.26 -12.94 11.96
CA VAL A 418 1.55 -12.02 12.84
C VAL A 418 0.32 -12.73 13.41
N ASN A 419 0.06 -12.53 14.71
CA ASN A 419 -1.17 -12.96 15.35
C ASN A 419 -1.96 -11.72 15.74
N LEU A 420 -3.24 -11.68 15.39
CA LEU A 420 -4.16 -10.60 15.66
C LEU A 420 -5.26 -11.11 16.60
N VAL A 421 -5.55 -10.33 17.64
CA VAL A 421 -6.77 -10.45 18.45
C VAL A 421 -7.44 -9.09 18.46
N GLY A 422 -8.73 -9.02 18.19
CA GLY A 422 -9.42 -7.75 18.10
C GLY A 422 -10.92 -7.87 18.21
N GLY A 423 -11.62 -6.77 18.01
CA GLY A 423 -13.06 -6.74 18.08
C GLY A 423 -13.64 -5.45 17.53
N SER A 424 -14.93 -5.48 17.23
CA SER A 424 -15.68 -4.33 16.76
C SER A 424 -16.98 -4.16 17.54
N LEU A 425 -17.49 -2.94 17.56
CA LEU A 425 -18.75 -2.55 18.17
C LEU A 425 -19.40 -1.46 17.32
N ASP A 426 -20.67 -1.63 17.00
CA ASP A 426 -21.51 -0.57 16.45
C ASP A 426 -22.66 -0.29 17.40
N TYR A 427 -22.97 0.99 17.55
CA TYR A 427 -24.04 1.44 18.42
C TYR A 427 -24.74 2.66 17.82
N TYR A 428 -26.07 2.58 17.70
CA TYR A 428 -26.88 3.71 17.29
C TYR A 428 -27.40 4.50 18.50
N SER A 429 -27.04 5.78 18.59
CA SER A 429 -27.50 6.67 19.65
C SER A 429 -28.71 7.48 19.19
N GLN A 430 -29.90 7.09 19.66
CA GLN A 430 -31.15 7.80 19.37
C GLN A 430 -31.16 9.26 19.86
N GLY A 431 -30.52 9.54 21.00
CA GLY A 431 -30.55 10.86 21.64
C GLY A 431 -29.89 11.97 20.82
N ILE A 432 -28.96 11.61 19.94
CA ILE A 432 -28.24 12.55 19.06
C ILE A 432 -28.30 12.17 17.58
N ASP A 433 -29.05 11.13 17.22
CA ASP A 433 -29.18 10.60 15.86
C ASP A 433 -27.81 10.39 15.19
N THR A 434 -27.01 9.50 15.77
CA THR A 434 -25.62 9.26 15.34
C THR A 434 -25.27 7.79 15.53
N VAL A 435 -24.67 7.19 14.50
CA VAL A 435 -24.11 5.84 14.57
C VAL A 435 -22.65 5.96 14.98
N PHE A 436 -22.27 5.24 16.04
CA PHE A 436 -20.89 5.11 16.46
C PHE A 436 -20.35 3.75 16.06
N ARG A 437 -19.13 3.74 15.52
CA ARG A 437 -18.38 2.54 15.13
C ARG A 437 -17.08 2.52 15.90
N PHE A 438 -16.74 1.39 16.50
CA PHE A 438 -15.48 1.18 17.19
C PHE A 438 -14.85 -0.11 16.72
N GLU A 439 -13.56 -0.09 16.39
CA GLU A 439 -12.77 -1.31 16.25
C GLU A 439 -11.47 -1.20 17.01
N THR A 440 -10.96 -2.34 17.43
CA THR A 440 -9.65 -2.47 18.07
C THR A 440 -8.98 -3.75 17.63
N ALA A 441 -7.66 -3.71 17.48
CA ALA A 441 -6.83 -4.86 17.21
C ALA A 441 -5.53 -4.75 18.01
N TYR A 442 -5.13 -5.88 18.59
CA TYR A 442 -3.83 -6.14 19.15
C TYR A 442 -3.11 -7.14 18.27
N THR A 443 -1.90 -6.81 17.85
CA THR A 443 -1.07 -7.68 17.02
C THR A 443 0.25 -7.99 17.70
N SER A 444 0.71 -9.24 17.55
CA SER A 444 2.05 -9.67 17.96
C SER A 444 2.81 -10.29 16.78
N GLY A 445 4.12 -10.07 16.76
CA GLY A 445 5.01 -10.51 15.68
C GLY A 445 5.20 -9.51 14.53
N GLU A 446 4.83 -8.23 14.72
CA GLU A 446 5.14 -7.17 13.75
C GLU A 446 6.61 -6.75 13.86
N GLU A 447 7.24 -6.49 12.73
CA GLU A 447 8.65 -6.07 12.65
C GLU A 447 8.76 -4.65 12.13
N PHE A 448 9.59 -3.83 12.78
CA PHE A 448 9.87 -2.44 12.44
C PHE A 448 11.36 -2.23 12.20
N ALA A 449 11.73 -1.31 11.30
CA ALA A 449 13.12 -0.89 11.16
C ALA A 449 13.63 -0.30 12.48
N ASN A 450 14.87 -0.60 12.87
CA ASN A 450 15.45 -0.08 14.12
C ASN A 450 16.98 0.05 14.02
N THR A 451 17.48 1.29 13.95
CA THR A 451 18.93 1.58 13.81
C THR A 451 19.74 1.38 15.10
N LEU A 452 19.10 1.06 16.22
CA LEU A 452 19.78 0.69 17.48
C LEU A 452 20.12 -0.80 17.56
N ARG A 453 19.70 -1.61 16.58
CA ARG A 453 19.91 -3.06 16.55
C ARG A 453 20.88 -3.44 15.45
N GLU A 454 21.77 -4.40 15.73
CA GLU A 454 22.74 -4.91 14.75
C GLU A 454 22.10 -5.50 13.49
N ARG A 455 20.87 -6.00 13.59
CA ARG A 455 20.12 -6.55 12.46
C ARG A 455 19.18 -5.52 11.80
N LEU A 456 19.18 -4.28 12.29
CA LEU A 456 18.42 -3.15 11.77
C LEU A 456 16.88 -3.31 11.82
N TYR A 457 16.37 -4.21 12.65
CA TYR A 457 14.94 -4.35 12.90
C TYR A 457 14.65 -4.74 14.36
N SER A 458 13.41 -4.55 14.80
CA SER A 458 12.88 -5.01 16.08
C SER A 458 11.48 -5.56 15.92
N GLU A 459 11.15 -6.58 16.71
CA GLU A 459 9.78 -7.08 16.83
C GLU A 459 9.07 -6.28 17.93
N SER A 460 7.82 -5.87 17.71
CA SER A 460 7.02 -5.21 18.71
C SER A 460 5.55 -5.58 18.58
N ASP A 461 4.85 -5.61 19.72
CA ASP A 461 3.41 -5.69 19.74
C ASP A 461 2.78 -4.32 19.41
N VAL A 462 1.62 -4.33 18.75
CA VAL A 462 0.96 -3.10 18.29
C VAL A 462 -0.51 -3.10 18.67
N ALA A 463 -0.98 -1.97 19.21
CA ALA A 463 -2.40 -1.72 19.43
C ALA A 463 -2.90 -0.71 18.40
N ARG A 464 -3.95 -1.08 17.65
CA ARG A 464 -4.64 -0.19 16.71
C ARG A 464 -6.11 -0.10 17.07
N TYR A 465 -6.70 1.08 16.91
CA TYR A 465 -8.12 1.28 17.10
C TYR A 465 -8.67 2.35 16.18
N VAL A 466 -9.99 2.34 16.00
CA VAL A 466 -10.72 3.37 15.27
C VAL A 466 -12.00 3.70 16.01
N ILE A 467 -12.31 4.99 16.03
CA ILE A 467 -13.59 5.51 16.49
C ILE A 467 -14.20 6.30 15.34
N GLY A 468 -15.34 5.83 14.83
CA GLY A 468 -16.12 6.45 13.78
C GLY A 468 -17.46 6.99 14.30
N ALA A 469 -17.94 8.07 13.69
CA ALA A 469 -19.24 8.65 13.94
C ALA A 469 -19.88 9.12 12.62
N ASP A 470 -21.11 8.65 12.38
CA ASP A 470 -21.89 8.99 11.20
C ASP A 470 -23.16 9.73 11.55
N LYS A 471 -23.43 10.81 10.83
CA LYS A 471 -24.60 11.64 11.05
C LYS A 471 -25.13 12.23 9.77
N ASN A 472 -26.45 12.19 9.61
CA ASN A 472 -27.15 12.94 8.60
C ASN A 472 -27.48 14.34 9.12
N VAL A 473 -27.05 15.38 8.41
CA VAL A 473 -27.25 16.78 8.78
C VAL A 473 -27.98 17.53 7.67
N PHE A 474 -29.08 18.19 7.99
CA PHE A 474 -29.76 19.08 7.06
C PHE A 474 -29.01 20.42 6.98
N ILE A 475 -28.66 20.84 5.76
CA ILE A 475 -28.06 22.14 5.46
C ILE A 475 -28.96 22.84 4.44
N PRO A 476 -30.04 23.51 4.89
CA PRO A 476 -31.11 23.97 3.99
C PRO A 476 -30.66 24.89 2.86
N PHE A 477 -29.63 25.72 3.09
CA PHE A 477 -29.12 26.64 2.06
C PHE A 477 -28.38 25.93 0.91
N LEU A 478 -27.92 24.69 1.12
CA LEU A 478 -27.33 23.85 0.08
C LEU A 478 -28.39 22.93 -0.54
N ASN A 479 -29.20 22.27 0.30
CA ASN A 479 -30.32 21.45 -0.14
C ASN A 479 -31.43 21.45 0.93
N GLU A 480 -32.62 21.91 0.54
CA GLU A 480 -33.79 22.01 1.43
C GLU A 480 -34.48 20.66 1.68
N ASN A 481 -34.27 19.67 0.81
CA ASN A 481 -35.07 18.44 0.78
C ASN A 481 -34.31 17.17 1.16
N GLN A 482 -32.97 17.22 1.21
CA GLN A 482 -32.13 16.07 1.55
C GLN A 482 -31.02 16.46 2.53
N SER A 483 -30.71 15.56 3.46
CA SER A 483 -29.58 15.70 4.36
C SER A 483 -28.26 15.36 3.67
N PHE A 484 -27.19 15.87 4.25
CA PHE A 484 -25.81 15.52 3.93
C PHE A 484 -25.33 14.47 4.92
N LEU A 485 -24.64 13.45 4.42
CA LEU A 485 -23.93 12.50 5.27
C LEU A 485 -22.60 13.11 5.68
N PHE A 486 -22.36 13.13 6.99
CA PHE A 486 -21.06 13.40 7.59
C PHE A 486 -20.60 12.11 8.27
N SER A 487 -19.47 11.58 7.83
CA SER A 487 -18.82 10.41 8.43
C SER A 487 -17.40 10.81 8.82
N GLY A 488 -17.12 10.84 10.12
CA GLY A 488 -15.81 11.18 10.66
C GLY A 488 -15.22 10.00 11.41
N GLN A 489 -13.93 9.72 11.21
CA GLN A 489 -13.25 8.63 11.90
C GLN A 489 -11.87 9.07 12.39
N ILE A 490 -11.43 8.58 13.55
CA ILE A 490 -10.06 8.75 14.04
C ILE A 490 -9.46 7.37 14.24
N PHE A 491 -8.37 7.11 13.53
CA PHE A 491 -7.55 5.91 13.65
C PHE A 491 -6.39 6.22 14.59
N GLY A 492 -6.11 5.34 15.55
CA GLY A 492 -4.99 5.43 16.46
C GLY A 492 -4.10 4.19 16.36
N GLN A 493 -2.79 4.39 16.37
CA GLN A 493 -1.78 3.33 16.46
C GLN A 493 -0.87 3.60 17.66
N HIS A 494 -0.52 2.54 18.39
CA HIS A 494 0.50 2.54 19.42
C HIS A 494 1.44 1.33 19.26
N ILE A 495 2.73 1.60 19.09
CA ILE A 495 3.81 0.59 19.12
C ILE A 495 4.25 0.41 20.57
N LEU A 496 4.10 -0.79 21.15
CA LEU A 496 4.25 -1.01 22.58
C LEU A 496 5.71 -1.01 23.04
N ASP A 497 6.60 -1.58 22.22
CA ASP A 497 8.04 -1.71 22.50
C ASP A 497 8.83 -0.72 21.63
N HIS A 498 8.46 0.56 21.74
CA HIS A 498 9.10 1.61 20.95
C HIS A 498 10.49 1.95 21.51
N GLU A 499 11.49 1.90 20.64
CA GLU A 499 12.88 2.20 20.99
C GLU A 499 13.36 3.47 20.28
N ARG A 500 13.81 4.45 21.06
CA ARG A 500 14.39 5.69 20.54
C ARG A 500 15.40 6.28 21.49
N GLU A 501 16.54 6.71 20.94
CA GLU A 501 17.62 7.30 21.72
C GLU A 501 18.22 8.51 21.00
N GLN A 502 18.51 9.58 21.74
CA GLN A 502 19.28 10.70 21.22
C GLN A 502 20.76 10.32 21.15
N ARG A 503 21.34 10.41 19.96
CA ARG A 503 22.76 10.18 19.66
C ARG A 503 23.45 11.49 19.28
N THR A 504 24.72 11.41 18.91
CA THR A 504 25.59 12.57 18.64
C THR A 504 25.00 13.55 17.62
N TYR A 505 24.40 13.05 16.54
CA TYR A 505 23.88 13.87 15.44
C TYR A 505 22.36 13.98 15.39
N GLY A 506 21.64 13.06 16.03
CA GLY A 506 20.19 13.00 15.97
C GLY A 506 19.62 11.81 16.71
N GLU A 507 18.33 11.55 16.53
CA GLU A 507 17.66 10.40 17.12
C GLU A 507 17.91 9.14 16.28
N ALA A 508 18.22 8.02 16.94
CA ALA A 508 18.31 6.68 16.37
C ALA A 508 17.24 5.77 17.00
N GLY A 509 16.83 4.71 16.31
CA GLY A 509 15.81 3.77 16.79
C GLY A 509 14.77 3.41 15.74
N ILE A 510 13.54 3.19 16.20
CA ILE A 510 12.39 2.95 15.34
C ILE A 510 11.92 4.29 14.71
N PRO A 511 11.87 4.39 13.36
CA PRO A 511 11.50 5.63 12.68
C PRO A 511 10.02 5.94 12.84
N ASP A 512 9.15 4.92 12.81
CA ASP A 512 7.71 5.06 13.06
C ASP A 512 7.44 5.79 14.37
N TRP A 513 6.34 6.53 14.40
CA TRP A 513 5.91 7.23 15.60
C TRP A 513 5.33 6.23 16.62
N GLU A 514 5.83 6.28 17.86
CA GLU A 514 5.31 5.46 18.99
C GLU A 514 3.78 5.54 19.11
N HIS A 515 3.24 6.75 18.91
CA HIS A 515 1.83 7.03 18.81
C HIS A 515 1.54 7.88 17.58
N ASN A 516 0.64 7.42 16.71
CA ASN A 516 0.12 8.22 15.61
C ASN A 516 -1.41 8.17 15.56
N TRP A 517 -1.99 9.25 15.05
CA TRP A 517 -3.40 9.32 14.72
C TRP A 517 -3.59 9.77 13.29
N ILE A 518 -4.62 9.23 12.63
CA ILE A 518 -5.08 9.71 11.33
C ILE A 518 -6.57 10.01 11.45
N GLY A 519 -6.95 11.26 11.17
CA GLY A 519 -8.34 11.69 11.13
C GLY A 519 -8.87 11.65 9.71
N THR A 520 -10.08 11.12 9.52
CA THR A 520 -10.77 11.13 8.22
C THR A 520 -12.13 11.81 8.35
N LEU A 521 -12.55 12.48 7.28
CA LEU A 521 -13.86 13.09 7.17
C LEU A 521 -14.39 12.89 5.75
N LEU A 522 -15.53 12.23 5.63
CA LEU A 522 -16.34 12.18 4.43
C LEU A 522 -17.55 13.10 4.60
N ILE A 523 -17.73 14.01 3.64
CA ILE A 523 -18.95 14.81 3.48
C ILE A 523 -19.57 14.44 2.15
N GLN A 524 -20.83 14.01 2.16
CA GLN A 524 -21.54 13.60 0.95
C GLN A 524 -22.91 14.25 0.87
N GLY A 525 -23.17 14.92 -0.25
CA GLY A 525 -24.47 15.52 -0.57
C GLY A 525 -25.19 14.72 -1.63
N PHE A 526 -26.51 14.87 -1.69
CA PHE A 526 -27.36 14.23 -2.68
C PHE A 526 -28.21 15.28 -3.39
N TYR A 527 -28.23 15.24 -4.73
CA TYR A 527 -29.01 16.15 -5.57
C TYR A 527 -29.63 15.41 -6.74
N MET A 528 -30.61 16.05 -7.39
CA MET A 528 -31.26 15.52 -8.59
C MET A 528 -31.82 14.10 -8.41
N ASN A 529 -32.52 13.85 -7.30
CA ASN A 529 -32.99 12.51 -6.92
C ASN A 529 -31.84 11.48 -6.86
N ASN A 530 -30.78 11.83 -6.14
CA ASN A 530 -29.55 11.03 -5.95
C ASN A 530 -28.78 10.73 -7.24
N ARG A 531 -28.99 11.50 -8.32
CA ARG A 531 -28.20 11.37 -9.55
C ARG A 531 -26.95 12.21 -9.56
N LEU A 532 -26.86 13.25 -8.75
CA LEU A 532 -25.68 14.09 -8.63
C LEU A 532 -25.21 14.07 -7.17
N ILE A 533 -24.02 13.54 -6.94
CA ILE A 533 -23.49 13.24 -5.62
C ILE A 533 -22.11 13.90 -5.47
N PRO A 534 -22.06 15.15 -4.99
CA PRO A 534 -20.80 15.76 -4.57
C PRO A 534 -20.31 15.13 -3.26
N LYS A 535 -19.01 14.82 -3.23
CA LYS A 535 -18.29 14.23 -2.11
C LYS A 535 -17.04 15.04 -1.81
N LEU A 536 -16.66 15.10 -0.54
CA LEU A 536 -15.34 15.52 -0.10
C LEU A 536 -14.84 14.49 0.90
N ILE A 537 -13.74 13.82 0.54
CA ILE A 537 -12.99 12.96 1.46
C ILE A 537 -11.77 13.76 1.92
N THR A 538 -11.52 13.79 3.22
CA THR A 538 -10.33 14.39 3.82
C THR A 538 -9.67 13.36 4.71
N ALA A 539 -8.34 13.24 4.64
CA ALA A 539 -7.53 12.46 5.56
C ALA A 539 -6.38 13.32 6.08
N HIS A 540 -6.13 13.33 7.38
CA HIS A 540 -5.06 14.10 8.02
C HIS A 540 -4.24 13.18 8.94
N ASP A 541 -2.97 13.01 8.64
CA ASP A 541 -2.00 12.36 9.53
C ASP A 541 -1.40 13.39 10.47
N PHE A 542 -1.67 13.24 11.77
CA PHE A 542 -1.32 14.23 12.79
C PHE A 542 0.18 14.28 13.07
N ARG A 543 0.91 13.16 12.92
CA ARG A 543 2.36 13.14 13.16
C ARG A 543 3.16 13.49 11.92
N ALA A 544 2.70 13.05 10.75
CA ALA A 544 3.27 13.48 9.49
C ALA A 544 2.94 14.95 9.18
N GLN A 545 1.89 15.51 9.79
CA GLN A 545 1.38 16.86 9.53
C GLN A 545 0.98 17.05 8.06
N ALA A 546 0.43 16.00 7.47
CA ALA A 546 0.13 15.90 6.04
C ALA A 546 -1.36 15.62 5.86
N THR A 547 -2.00 16.28 4.90
CA THR A 547 -3.44 16.21 4.65
C THR A 547 -3.71 15.94 3.18
N THR A 548 -4.60 14.99 2.88
CA THR A 548 -5.18 14.83 1.55
C THR A 548 -6.62 15.32 1.54
N LEU A 549 -6.97 16.08 0.51
CA LEU A 549 -8.31 16.55 0.18
C LEU A 549 -8.71 15.97 -1.19
N ALA A 550 -9.73 15.12 -1.21
CA ALA A 550 -10.23 14.47 -2.40
C ALA A 550 -11.69 14.87 -2.69
N PRO A 551 -11.94 16.07 -3.26
CA PRO A 551 -13.25 16.45 -3.74
C PRO A 551 -13.60 15.67 -5.01
N SER A 552 -14.85 15.18 -5.11
CA SER A 552 -15.35 14.53 -6.31
C SER A 552 -16.85 14.76 -6.51
N VAL A 553 -17.31 14.55 -7.75
CA VAL A 553 -18.72 14.61 -8.13
C VAL A 553 -19.03 13.38 -8.96
N ASP A 554 -19.92 12.53 -8.45
CA ASP A 554 -20.51 11.44 -9.23
C ASP A 554 -21.81 11.93 -9.88
N TRP A 555 -21.91 11.75 -11.19
CA TRP A 555 -23.11 12.06 -11.96
C TRP A 555 -23.63 10.81 -12.67
N ILE A 556 -24.77 10.31 -12.20
CA ILE A 556 -25.54 9.23 -12.80
C ILE A 556 -26.42 9.84 -13.91
N VAL A 557 -25.86 9.92 -15.11
CA VAL A 557 -26.53 10.51 -16.29
C VAL A 557 -27.74 9.68 -16.69
N THR A 558 -27.56 8.36 -16.73
CA THR A 558 -28.61 7.35 -16.95
C THR A 558 -28.36 6.16 -16.03
N ASP A 559 -29.31 5.23 -15.95
CA ASP A 559 -29.17 4.03 -15.12
C ASP A 559 -28.01 3.11 -15.56
N ARG A 560 -27.40 3.39 -16.72
CA ARG A 560 -26.26 2.67 -17.28
C ARG A 560 -25.01 3.51 -17.46
N PHE A 561 -25.09 4.83 -17.30
CA PHE A 561 -23.98 5.73 -17.63
C PHE A 561 -23.67 6.65 -16.45
N ARG A 562 -22.47 6.52 -15.90
CA ARG A 562 -21.95 7.31 -14.79
C ARG A 562 -20.69 8.04 -15.22
N VAL A 563 -20.58 9.31 -14.82
CA VAL A 563 -19.37 10.11 -14.96
C VAL A 563 -18.95 10.57 -13.57
N THR A 564 -17.69 10.38 -13.22
CA THR A 564 -17.10 10.86 -11.98
C THR A 564 -15.97 11.82 -12.33
N ALA A 565 -16.01 13.03 -11.79
CA ALA A 565 -14.92 13.99 -11.89
C ALA A 565 -14.40 14.27 -10.48
N GLY A 566 -13.09 14.21 -10.29
CA GLY A 566 -12.47 14.37 -8.99
C GLY A 566 -11.11 15.06 -9.06
N ALA A 567 -10.60 15.40 -7.89
CA ALA A 567 -9.21 15.78 -7.69
C ALA A 567 -8.71 15.16 -6.39
N ASN A 568 -7.40 15.04 -6.26
CA ASN A 568 -6.73 14.58 -5.06
C ASN A 568 -5.57 15.54 -4.80
N VAL A 569 -5.72 16.39 -3.77
CA VAL A 569 -4.80 17.48 -3.44
C VAL A 569 -4.19 17.22 -2.07
N LYS A 570 -2.87 17.31 -1.95
CA LYS A 570 -2.13 17.13 -0.71
C LYS A 570 -1.60 18.47 -0.23
N VAL A 571 -1.64 18.68 1.08
CA VAL A 571 -1.11 19.88 1.74
C VAL A 571 -0.46 19.50 3.07
N GLY A 572 0.41 20.36 3.58
CA GLY A 572 1.09 20.18 4.86
C GLY A 572 2.57 19.90 4.67
N ASP A 573 3.15 19.13 5.59
CA ASP A 573 4.55 18.74 5.51
C ASP A 573 4.73 17.51 4.61
N GLY A 574 5.79 17.52 3.79
CA GLY A 574 6.21 16.40 2.96
C GLY A 574 7.29 15.56 3.63
N ALA A 575 8.42 15.40 2.96
CA ALA A 575 9.51 14.56 3.41
C ALA A 575 10.04 14.97 4.81
N ARG A 576 10.32 13.96 5.64
CA ARG A 576 10.91 14.10 6.98
C ARG A 576 12.23 13.36 7.04
N LYS A 577 13.16 13.82 7.88
CA LYS A 577 14.44 13.16 8.10
C LYS A 577 14.40 12.22 9.30
N PHE A 578 15.12 11.12 9.20
CA PHE A 578 15.42 10.22 10.31
C PHE A 578 16.80 9.59 10.09
N ASP A 579 17.37 8.96 11.11
CA ASP A 579 18.64 8.22 11.00
C ASP A 579 18.66 7.31 9.77
N ASP A 580 19.64 7.53 8.89
CA ASP A 580 19.79 6.81 7.61
C ASP A 580 20.88 5.72 7.66
N CYS A 581 21.43 5.49 8.86
CA CYS A 581 22.44 4.47 9.16
C CYS A 581 23.77 4.61 8.41
N ARG A 582 24.03 5.72 7.70
CA ARG A 582 25.39 5.99 7.17
C ARG A 582 26.42 6.23 8.26
N SER A 583 25.95 6.51 9.48
CA SER A 583 26.77 6.68 10.67
C SER A 583 26.89 5.41 11.54
N CYS A 584 26.45 4.25 11.05
CA CYS A 584 26.39 2.98 11.81
C CYS A 584 27.73 2.23 11.98
N ASN A 585 28.83 2.70 11.38
CA ASN A 585 30.17 2.08 11.44
C ASN A 585 30.21 0.54 11.32
N PRO A 586 29.72 -0.05 10.21
CA PRO A 586 29.71 -1.51 10.03
C PRO A 586 31.11 -2.12 9.77
N TRP A 587 32.05 -1.34 9.22
CA TRP A 587 33.41 -1.79 8.86
C TRP A 587 34.48 -1.00 9.64
N ASP A 588 34.46 -1.09 10.96
CA ASP A 588 35.50 -0.48 11.80
C ASP A 588 36.90 -1.01 11.46
N PRO A 589 37.96 -0.15 11.41
CA PRO A 589 37.96 1.29 11.69
C PRO A 589 37.68 2.19 10.48
N PHE A 590 37.36 1.63 9.32
CA PHE A 590 37.23 2.38 8.07
C PHE A 590 36.00 3.28 8.01
N THR A 591 34.92 2.89 8.70
CA THR A 591 33.63 3.62 8.71
C THR A 591 33.39 4.43 9.97
N GLN A 592 34.45 4.79 10.71
CA GLN A 592 34.29 5.63 11.89
C GLN A 592 33.72 7.00 11.51
N THR A 593 32.57 7.34 12.09
CA THR A 593 31.92 8.63 11.87
C THR A 593 32.74 9.75 12.51
N PRO A 594 33.11 10.81 11.76
CA PRO A 594 33.79 11.97 12.32
C PRO A 594 33.03 12.54 13.52
N GLY A 595 33.74 13.06 14.52
CA GLY A 595 33.13 13.71 15.69
C GLY A 595 32.55 12.77 16.75
N VAL A 596 32.49 11.46 16.52
CA VAL A 596 32.01 10.48 17.50
C VAL A 596 33.18 9.91 18.32
N VAL A 597 33.12 10.06 19.64
CA VAL A 597 34.18 9.60 20.54
C VAL A 597 33.96 8.12 20.89
N ASN A 598 34.99 7.28 20.72
CA ASN A 598 34.94 5.83 20.98
C ASN A 598 33.83 5.11 20.19
N HIS A 599 33.65 5.48 18.93
CA HIS A 599 32.59 4.93 18.08
C HIS A 599 32.68 3.41 17.98
N GLN A 600 31.68 2.70 18.49
CA GLN A 600 31.69 1.23 18.47
C GLN A 600 31.29 0.71 17.08
N PRO A 601 31.73 -0.50 16.68
CA PRO A 601 31.23 -1.14 15.48
C PRO A 601 29.71 -1.36 15.58
N GLY A 602 28.96 -1.00 14.54
CA GLY A 602 27.50 -1.14 14.50
C GLY A 602 26.71 -0.08 15.27
N GLU A 603 27.38 0.89 15.92
CA GLU A 603 26.72 1.99 16.62
C GLU A 603 26.27 3.06 15.63
N SER A 604 25.00 3.46 15.67
CA SER A 604 24.54 4.66 14.95
C SER A 604 24.81 5.93 15.76
N ALA A 605 25.32 6.96 15.09
CA ALA A 605 25.42 8.31 15.64
C ALA A 605 24.12 9.14 15.46
N GLY A 606 23.06 8.55 14.88
CA GLY A 606 21.77 9.20 14.63
C GLY A 606 21.81 10.23 13.50
N LEU A 607 22.72 10.07 12.54
CA LEU A 607 22.86 11.00 11.42
C LEU A 607 21.66 10.87 10.47
N GLY A 608 20.87 11.93 10.34
CA GLY A 608 19.61 11.89 9.62
C GLY A 608 19.70 12.25 8.13
N GLY A 609 18.82 11.62 7.35
CA GLY A 609 18.54 11.90 5.94
C GLY A 609 17.05 11.68 5.64
N TYR A 610 16.58 12.12 4.48
CA TYR A 610 15.21 11.81 4.05
C TYR A 610 15.05 10.32 3.75
N GLU A 611 16.11 9.71 3.20
CA GLU A 611 16.13 8.31 2.82
C GLU A 611 17.11 7.49 3.67
N PRO A 612 16.82 6.20 3.94
CA PRO A 612 15.59 5.50 3.57
C PRO A 612 14.49 5.60 4.63
N LEU A 613 14.82 5.91 5.89
CA LEU A 613 13.89 5.75 7.02
C LEU A 613 12.98 6.96 7.26
N GLY A 614 13.28 8.11 6.68
CA GLY A 614 12.44 9.31 6.77
C GLY A 614 11.05 9.13 6.14
N ARG A 615 10.88 8.19 5.21
CA ARG A 615 9.56 7.85 4.63
C ARG A 615 8.55 7.34 5.66
N PHE A 616 8.98 6.57 6.66
CA PHE A 616 8.10 6.07 7.73
C PHE A 616 7.60 7.21 8.63
N LYS A 617 8.42 8.26 8.80
CA LYS A 617 8.03 9.49 9.50
C LYS A 617 7.00 10.31 8.72
N SER A 618 7.18 10.34 7.41
CA SER A 618 6.35 11.12 6.46
C SER A 618 4.99 10.44 6.22
N GLY A 619 4.91 9.11 6.37
CA GLY A 619 3.70 8.34 6.16
C GLY A 619 3.18 8.40 4.71
N PRO A 620 2.12 7.64 4.37
CA PRO A 620 1.63 7.55 3.00
C PRO A 620 1.19 8.89 2.40
N ILE A 621 0.61 9.78 3.22
CA ILE A 621 0.14 11.09 2.77
C ILE A 621 1.31 12.06 2.58
N GLY A 622 2.28 12.10 3.50
CA GLY A 622 3.45 12.98 3.39
C GLY A 622 4.37 12.59 2.24
N MET A 623 4.49 11.30 1.94
CA MET A 623 5.23 10.82 0.77
C MET A 623 4.56 11.14 -0.56
N ALA A 624 3.25 11.42 -0.57
CA ALA A 624 2.47 11.71 -1.78
C ALA A 624 2.24 13.21 -2.02
N GLN A 625 2.97 14.11 -1.34
CA GLN A 625 2.74 15.56 -1.41
C GLN A 625 2.86 16.14 -2.83
N GLU A 626 3.73 15.57 -3.65
CA GLU A 626 3.96 16.02 -5.04
C GLU A 626 3.15 15.20 -6.07
N GLU A 627 2.17 14.43 -5.60
CA GLU A 627 1.30 13.59 -6.46
C GLU A 627 -0.09 14.21 -6.66
N ASP A 628 -0.22 15.54 -6.62
CA ASP A 628 -1.50 16.23 -6.85
C ASP A 628 -2.09 15.88 -8.22
N GLU A 629 -3.37 15.49 -8.22
CA GLU A 629 -3.97 14.85 -9.39
C GLU A 629 -5.42 15.31 -9.66
N VAL A 630 -5.80 15.40 -10.93
CA VAL A 630 -7.21 15.45 -11.35
C VAL A 630 -7.62 14.16 -12.02
N GLN A 631 -8.90 13.83 -11.90
CA GLN A 631 -9.41 12.52 -12.27
C GLN A 631 -10.72 12.66 -13.04
N LEU A 632 -10.84 11.92 -14.14
CA LEU A 632 -12.10 11.73 -14.84
C LEU A 632 -12.30 10.24 -15.09
N THR A 633 -13.43 9.73 -14.60
CA THR A 633 -13.83 8.34 -14.78
C THR A 633 -15.19 8.27 -15.46
N VAL A 634 -15.31 7.43 -16.46
CA VAL A 634 -16.55 7.20 -17.21
C VAL A 634 -16.85 5.72 -17.18
N ARG A 635 -18.04 5.35 -16.68
CA ARG A 635 -18.49 3.96 -16.55
C ARG A 635 -19.80 3.74 -17.31
N TYR A 636 -19.83 2.69 -18.11
CA TYR A 636 -21.01 2.16 -18.79
C TYR A 636 -21.34 0.74 -18.30
N SER A 637 -22.49 0.56 -17.67
CA SER A 637 -22.98 -0.73 -17.15
C SER A 637 -23.99 -1.37 -18.11
N PHE A 638 -23.95 -2.69 -18.29
CA PHE A 638 -24.79 -3.42 -19.26
C PHE A 638 -25.35 -4.74 -18.77
#